data_AF-A0A958B117-F1
#
_entry.id   AF-A0A958B117-F1
#
_cell.length_a   1.000
_cell.length_b   1.000
_cell.length_c   1.000
_cell.angle_alpha   90.00
_cell.angle_beta   90.00
_cell.angle_gamma   90.00
#
_symmetry.space_group_name_H-M   'P 1'
#
loop_
_entity.id
_entity.type
_entity.pdbx_description
1 polymer ?
#
loop_
_entity_poly.entity_id
_entity_poly.type
_entity_poly.pdbx_seq_one_letter_code
_entity_poly.pdbx_strand_id
1 'polypeptide(L)'
;MKTSHPLGSLNSGLFLRSLGALVALLLLLTLIGPLAAAAPDTATRYVATTGADAGNDCLDPGLPCRTIQHAIDVAGNGDEVLIAQGTYQENLVIPITLALRGGFEADGWTRDLDLFPTIIDGSGNPIEPGGWESNTVAKATVVRDDTIFRMWYDGSNLVDDVQVGLASSGNGKTWARSTANPVLTGTPGSWDEFASERAPFVLKEGGVFKMWYESGEPRQLGYATSPNGVTWTKHPDNPILSPGPDGYDRDAVGHGAVLHEGIYKLWYHAIGDEGPIIAYATSPDGVNWIKHGPVLLPDSGAWDDRALWGPSVIRYQGLLHMWYAADGSNTQPSIGLAVSSDGMSWTRISLGGPVFGETTPIGDPHVLLHGSIFKMWYTDYAAGTIKYAESLDGVNWTPWAGNPVLEPAGDPGAWGEPVVRFEGDSNDSLLDGLRITGGQGREAGGVHAASASISIIHCRIYDNYAGVGDSTEGGGVLGAMDGKTLIIEDSLLVNNSSRSGASAVRAHGGSLNMVNVLIAHNHSPEAPAVHLNGAATLTNVTIADNDSGVLHNPVEPLPLIVRNSIIYNNGWAIAVEPGSVVEVGFSNIEAGWPGPGNIDEPPMFRDSDTLDYHLRWGSPCIDTGANMWAPDHDVEGDPRPLDGNGDGTAVADMGADELLLQYNWMPMLLHR
;
A
#
# COMPACT_ATOMS: atom_id res chain seq x y z
N MET A 1 35.56 56.44 -30.11
CA MET A 1 35.32 57.34 -31.27
C MET A 1 36.29 56.97 -32.37
N LYS A 2 35.76 56.51 -33.52
CA LYS A 2 36.27 56.61 -34.90
C LYS A 2 37.75 56.21 -35.18
N THR A 3 37.99 55.03 -35.79
CA THR A 3 38.07 54.76 -37.26
C THR A 3 39.32 55.41 -37.89
N SER A 4 40.10 54.85 -38.82
CA SER A 4 40.17 53.59 -39.57
C SER A 4 41.16 53.84 -40.73
N HIS A 5 41.83 52.77 -41.24
CA HIS A 5 42.24 52.57 -42.66
C HIS A 5 43.44 53.38 -43.25
N PRO A 6 44.01 53.00 -44.42
CA PRO A 6 44.45 51.66 -44.85
C PRO A 6 45.70 51.61 -45.81
N LEU A 7 46.13 50.38 -46.14
CA LEU A 7 46.55 49.80 -47.45
C LEU A 7 47.65 50.41 -48.36
N GLY A 8 48.55 49.51 -48.79
CA GLY A 8 49.25 49.47 -50.08
C GLY A 8 49.98 48.12 -50.21
N SER A 9 49.38 47.09 -50.81
CA SER A 9 49.48 46.65 -52.22
C SER A 9 50.86 46.13 -52.67
N LEU A 10 50.95 44.84 -53.02
CA LEU A 10 51.26 44.36 -54.38
C LEU A 10 51.35 42.81 -54.47
N ASN A 11 50.46 42.28 -55.31
CA ASN A 11 50.50 41.00 -56.06
C ASN A 11 51.83 40.84 -56.84
N SER A 12 52.33 39.68 -57.29
CA SER A 12 51.75 38.37 -57.59
C SER A 12 52.85 37.41 -58.09
N GLY A 13 52.73 36.12 -57.74
CA GLY A 13 53.04 34.96 -58.59
C GLY A 13 54.52 34.54 -58.79
N LEU A 14 54.87 33.27 -58.97
CA LEU A 14 54.17 31.98 -58.82
C LEU A 14 55.26 30.89 -59.05
N PHE A 15 55.16 29.77 -58.33
CA PHE A 15 55.74 28.44 -58.65
C PHE A 15 57.27 28.24 -58.73
N LEU A 16 57.87 27.62 -57.70
CA LEU A 16 58.02 26.15 -57.56
C LEU A 16 58.85 25.86 -56.28
N ARG A 17 58.44 24.83 -55.51
CA ARG A 17 59.18 24.15 -54.42
C ARG A 17 59.09 24.77 -53.01
N SER A 18 58.15 24.27 -52.21
CA SER A 18 58.29 24.18 -50.74
C SER A 18 57.28 23.21 -50.12
N LEU A 19 57.49 21.90 -50.31
CA LEU A 19 56.92 20.88 -49.44
C LEU A 19 58.07 20.38 -48.55
N GLY A 20 58.27 21.00 -47.38
CA GLY A 20 59.32 20.56 -46.45
C GLY A 20 59.94 21.67 -45.61
N ALA A 21 59.14 22.47 -44.89
CA ALA A 21 59.63 23.28 -43.77
C ALA A 21 58.49 23.78 -42.85
N LEU A 22 57.38 23.04 -42.73
CA LEU A 22 56.29 23.34 -41.80
C LEU A 22 55.93 22.11 -40.95
N VAL A 23 56.93 21.29 -40.59
CA VAL A 23 56.77 20.09 -39.75
C VAL A 23 57.64 20.13 -38.49
N ALA A 24 58.56 21.09 -38.33
CA ALA A 24 59.53 21.05 -37.21
C ALA A 24 59.25 22.03 -36.04
N LEU A 25 58.19 22.84 -36.08
CA LEU A 25 57.82 23.74 -34.97
C LEU A 25 56.40 23.51 -34.42
N LEU A 26 55.78 22.38 -34.79
CA LEU A 26 54.51 21.89 -34.24
C LEU A 26 54.64 20.49 -33.61
N LEU A 27 55.87 20.07 -33.31
CA LEU A 27 56.21 18.73 -32.80
C LEU A 27 56.94 18.76 -31.45
N LEU A 28 56.89 19.89 -30.73
CA LEU A 28 57.42 20.01 -29.36
C LEU A 28 56.40 20.56 -28.35
N LEU A 29 55.11 20.36 -28.61
CA LEU A 29 54.01 20.70 -27.69
C LEU A 29 52.92 19.62 -27.59
N THR A 30 53.19 18.39 -28.06
CA THR A 30 52.24 17.25 -28.01
C THR A 30 52.82 16.03 -27.28
N LEU A 31 53.52 16.26 -26.17
CA LEU A 31 53.95 15.21 -25.23
C LEU A 31 53.43 15.44 -23.81
N ILE A 32 52.29 16.13 -23.71
CA ILE A 32 51.38 16.02 -22.58
C ILE A 32 50.08 15.60 -23.25
N GLY A 33 49.78 14.30 -23.24
CA GLY A 33 48.42 13.85 -23.56
C GLY A 33 47.43 14.58 -22.64
N PRO A 34 46.11 14.52 -22.90
CA PRO A 34 45.20 14.84 -21.81
C PRO A 34 45.70 14.05 -20.61
N LEU A 35 45.95 14.70 -19.47
CA LEU A 35 45.93 13.96 -18.22
C LEU A 35 44.60 13.23 -18.33
N ALA A 36 44.63 11.90 -18.47
CA ALA A 36 43.50 11.11 -18.06
C ALA A 36 43.18 11.68 -16.69
N ALA A 37 41.99 12.28 -16.54
CA ALA A 37 41.44 12.40 -15.21
C ALA A 37 41.61 10.98 -14.66
N ALA A 38 42.43 10.84 -13.61
CA ALA A 38 42.47 9.57 -12.91
C ALA A 38 41.02 9.20 -12.69
N ALA A 39 40.64 7.96 -13.04
CA ALA A 39 39.38 7.44 -12.53
C ALA A 39 39.34 7.80 -11.05
N PRO A 40 38.23 8.34 -10.52
CA PRO A 40 38.16 8.62 -9.09
C PRO A 40 38.68 7.37 -8.37
N ASP A 41 39.63 7.55 -7.44
CA ASP A 41 40.14 6.44 -6.62
C ASP A 41 38.95 5.95 -5.81
N THR A 42 38.24 4.95 -6.32
CA THR A 42 37.07 4.36 -5.67
C THR A 42 37.57 3.55 -4.48
N ALA A 43 37.04 3.83 -3.31
CA ALA A 43 37.44 3.15 -2.08
C ALA A 43 36.52 1.98 -1.76
N THR A 44 37.08 0.94 -1.15
CA THR A 44 36.32 -0.15 -0.53
C THR A 44 36.12 0.16 0.94
N ARG A 45 34.87 0.11 1.40
CA ARG A 45 34.45 0.36 2.77
C ARG A 45 33.86 -0.89 3.39
N TYR A 46 33.98 -1.00 4.70
CA TYR A 46 33.69 -2.22 5.45
C TYR A 46 32.67 -1.94 6.55
N VAL A 47 31.58 -2.71 6.56
CA VAL A 47 30.51 -2.63 7.57
C VAL A 47 30.30 -3.99 8.23
N ALA A 48 30.27 -4.01 9.55
CA ALA A 48 29.93 -5.19 10.35
C ALA A 48 29.13 -4.79 11.59
N THR A 49 28.16 -5.61 12.01
CA THR A 49 27.33 -5.35 13.22
C THR A 49 28.13 -5.16 14.52
N THR A 50 29.37 -5.67 14.56
CA THR A 50 30.35 -5.54 15.67
C THR A 50 31.23 -4.29 15.58
N GLY A 51 31.14 -3.53 14.50
CA GLY A 51 31.94 -2.34 14.21
C GLY A 51 31.62 -1.10 15.05
N ALA A 52 32.21 0.03 14.66
CA ALA A 52 32.01 1.32 15.33
C ALA A 52 32.03 2.50 14.34
N ASP A 53 31.08 3.43 14.46
CA ASP A 53 30.92 4.55 13.52
C ASP A 53 31.72 5.81 13.92
N ALA A 54 31.90 6.04 15.22
CA ALA A 54 32.40 7.31 15.74
C ALA A 54 33.84 7.61 15.26
N GLY A 55 33.97 8.57 14.34
CA GLY A 55 35.26 8.96 13.76
C GLY A 55 35.85 7.93 12.80
N ASN A 56 35.04 6.99 12.31
CA ASN A 56 35.45 5.93 11.41
C ASN A 56 35.10 6.29 9.96
N ASP A 57 36.05 6.14 9.04
CA ASP A 57 35.85 6.31 7.59
C ASP A 57 35.51 4.99 6.88
N CYS A 58 35.42 3.90 7.62
CA CYS A 58 35.09 2.55 7.15
C CYS A 58 36.13 1.94 6.20
N LEU A 59 37.35 2.49 6.09
CA LEU A 59 38.37 2.01 5.15
C LEU A 59 39.22 0.85 5.69
N ASP A 60 39.25 0.64 7.02
CA ASP A 60 40.02 -0.42 7.65
C ASP A 60 39.16 -1.68 7.88
N PRO A 61 39.45 -2.81 7.21
CA PRO A 61 38.71 -4.06 7.42
C PRO A 61 38.87 -4.64 8.84
N GLY A 62 39.91 -4.23 9.59
CA GLY A 62 40.09 -4.59 11.00
C GLY A 62 39.33 -3.69 11.98
N LEU A 63 38.74 -2.59 11.48
CA LEU A 63 37.91 -1.66 12.24
C LEU A 63 36.71 -1.20 11.38
N PRO A 64 35.79 -2.11 11.02
CA PRO A 64 34.65 -1.76 10.17
C PRO A 64 33.69 -0.79 10.88
N CYS A 65 32.89 -0.09 10.08
CA CYS A 65 31.75 0.68 10.57
C CYS A 65 30.64 -0.24 11.08
N ARG A 66 29.81 0.28 11.98
CA ARG A 66 28.72 -0.47 12.61
C ARG A 66 27.46 -0.47 11.75
N THR A 67 27.15 0.69 11.18
CA THR A 67 25.92 0.92 10.41
C THR A 67 26.23 1.09 8.93
N ILE A 68 25.28 0.67 8.09
CA ILE A 68 25.41 0.81 6.63
C ILE A 68 25.24 2.28 6.25
N GLN A 69 24.30 3.00 6.86
CA GLN A 69 24.08 4.41 6.56
C GLN A 69 25.32 5.27 6.85
N HIS A 70 26.03 5.02 7.97
CA HIS A 70 27.26 5.75 8.25
C HIS A 70 28.32 5.54 7.16
N ALA A 71 28.47 4.32 6.65
CA ALA A 71 29.38 4.03 5.54
C ALA A 71 28.98 4.75 4.24
N ILE A 72 27.68 4.87 3.97
CA ILE A 72 27.14 5.66 2.85
C ILE A 72 27.47 7.16 3.05
N ASP A 73 27.28 7.69 4.26
CA ASP A 73 27.48 9.12 4.57
C ASP A 73 28.94 9.57 4.39
N VAL A 74 29.90 8.67 4.62
CA VAL A 74 31.33 8.94 4.43
C VAL A 74 31.85 8.53 3.05
N ALA A 75 31.02 7.89 2.22
CA ALA A 75 31.39 7.40 0.90
C ALA A 75 31.53 8.53 -0.14
N GLY A 76 32.44 8.29 -1.09
CA GLY A 76 32.57 9.05 -2.32
C GLY A 76 31.81 8.40 -3.48
N ASN A 77 31.54 9.17 -4.53
CA ASN A 77 30.83 8.66 -5.70
C ASN A 77 31.63 7.55 -6.40
N GLY A 78 31.02 6.38 -6.55
CA GLY A 78 31.62 5.18 -7.13
C GLY A 78 32.30 4.25 -6.12
N ASP A 79 32.28 4.57 -4.82
CA ASP A 79 32.79 3.67 -3.78
C ASP A 79 32.00 2.37 -3.71
N GLU A 80 32.61 1.37 -3.08
CA GLU A 80 31.99 0.08 -2.78
C GLU A 80 31.93 -0.11 -1.26
N VAL A 81 30.81 -0.61 -0.76
CA VAL A 81 30.62 -0.97 0.64
C VAL A 81 30.38 -2.48 0.74
N LEU A 82 31.33 -3.17 1.36
CA LEU A 82 31.22 -4.58 1.71
C LEU A 82 30.55 -4.69 3.08
N ILE A 83 29.49 -5.48 3.16
CA ILE A 83 28.65 -5.59 4.34
C ILE A 83 28.70 -7.04 4.83
N ALA A 84 29.24 -7.21 6.03
CA ALA A 84 29.31 -8.50 6.68
C ALA A 84 27.93 -9.03 7.06
N GLN A 85 27.84 -10.35 7.23
CA GLN A 85 26.65 -11.06 7.70
C GLN A 85 26.04 -10.43 8.95
N GLY A 86 24.71 -10.50 9.04
CA GLY A 86 23.95 -9.99 10.17
C GLY A 86 22.71 -9.24 9.74
N THR A 87 21.95 -8.81 10.74
CA THR A 87 20.75 -7.99 10.55
C THR A 87 21.05 -6.55 10.94
N TYR A 88 20.82 -5.64 10.00
CA TYR A 88 20.96 -4.20 10.14
C TYR A 88 19.57 -3.59 10.10
N GLN A 89 19.11 -3.10 11.24
CA GLN A 89 17.79 -2.46 11.35
C GLN A 89 17.94 -0.98 10.93
N GLU A 90 17.80 -0.71 9.64
CA GLU A 90 18.07 0.58 9.02
C GLU A 90 17.15 0.80 7.81
N ASN A 91 16.82 2.07 7.52
CA ASN A 91 16.29 2.50 6.23
C ASN A 91 17.35 3.38 5.58
N LEU A 92 17.85 2.96 4.41
CA LEU A 92 19.02 3.56 3.77
C LEU A 92 18.62 4.65 2.78
N VAL A 93 19.37 5.75 2.78
CA VAL A 93 19.28 6.81 1.75
C VAL A 93 20.62 6.91 1.04
N ILE A 94 20.59 6.68 -0.27
CA ILE A 94 21.77 6.63 -1.14
C ILE A 94 21.70 7.80 -2.14
N PRO A 95 22.42 8.91 -1.87
CA PRO A 95 22.38 10.12 -2.71
C PRO A 95 23.45 10.15 -3.82
N ILE A 96 24.31 9.15 -3.89
CA ILE A 96 25.49 9.06 -4.77
C ILE A 96 25.53 7.72 -5.50
N THR A 97 26.29 7.60 -6.58
CA THR A 97 26.56 6.29 -7.20
C THR A 97 27.34 5.42 -6.21
N LEU A 98 26.84 4.23 -5.90
CA LEU A 98 27.46 3.34 -4.91
C LEU A 98 27.18 1.86 -5.23
N ALA A 99 28.12 0.98 -4.89
CA ALA A 99 27.89 -0.46 -4.83
C ALA A 99 27.77 -0.94 -3.38
N LEU A 100 26.61 -1.48 -3.00
CA LEU A 100 26.40 -2.17 -1.73
C LEU A 100 26.44 -3.68 -1.96
N ARG A 101 27.40 -4.37 -1.32
CA ARG A 101 27.55 -5.82 -1.45
C ARG A 101 27.43 -6.54 -0.12
N GLY A 102 26.44 -7.42 0.00
CA GLY A 102 26.28 -8.35 1.10
C GLY A 102 26.97 -9.69 0.87
N GLY A 103 26.88 -10.55 1.87
CA GLY A 103 27.39 -11.93 1.79
C GLY A 103 28.77 -12.14 2.37
N PHE A 104 29.29 -11.24 3.21
CA PHE A 104 30.68 -11.32 3.69
C PHE A 104 30.81 -11.86 5.11
N GLU A 105 31.85 -12.66 5.35
CA GLU A 105 32.29 -13.05 6.70
C GLU A 105 32.79 -11.84 7.49
N ALA A 106 32.39 -11.68 8.75
CA ALA A 106 32.67 -10.48 9.55
C ALA A 106 34.16 -10.21 9.83
N ASP A 107 34.98 -11.25 9.99
CA ASP A 107 36.41 -11.08 10.31
C ASP A 107 37.33 -11.34 9.10
N GLY A 108 36.91 -12.26 8.22
CA GLY A 108 37.72 -12.75 7.09
C GLY A 108 37.36 -12.13 5.74
N TRP A 109 36.21 -11.47 5.62
CA TRP A 109 35.70 -10.88 4.38
C TRP A 109 35.66 -11.87 3.20
N THR A 110 35.51 -13.16 3.49
CA THR A 110 35.20 -14.18 2.49
C THR A 110 33.74 -14.02 2.09
N ARG A 111 33.43 -14.05 0.79
CA ARG A 111 32.06 -13.89 0.31
C ARG A 111 31.39 -15.24 0.03
N ASP A 112 30.22 -15.46 0.63
CA ASP A 112 29.34 -16.60 0.41
C ASP A 112 27.91 -16.19 0.82
N LEU A 113 26.99 -16.16 -0.15
CA LEU A 113 25.64 -15.60 0.04
C LEU A 113 24.75 -16.45 0.95
N ASP A 114 25.04 -17.75 1.03
CA ASP A 114 24.28 -18.71 1.82
C ASP A 114 24.79 -18.78 3.24
N LEU A 115 26.12 -18.81 3.41
CA LEU A 115 26.76 -18.88 4.72
C LEU A 115 26.73 -17.54 5.47
N PHE A 116 26.80 -16.42 4.75
CA PHE A 116 27.03 -15.10 5.35
C PHE A 116 25.95 -14.08 4.99
N PRO A 117 24.66 -14.35 5.25
CA PRO A 117 23.58 -13.50 4.80
C PRO A 117 23.60 -12.11 5.44
N THR A 118 23.46 -11.09 4.59
CA THR A 118 23.31 -9.69 4.98
C THR A 118 21.84 -9.30 4.87
N ILE A 119 21.21 -8.98 6.00
CA ILE A 119 19.80 -8.59 6.08
C ILE A 119 19.70 -7.11 6.43
N ILE A 120 18.99 -6.34 5.60
CA ILE A 120 18.61 -4.95 5.89
C ILE A 120 17.10 -4.98 6.20
N ASP A 121 16.77 -4.63 7.43
CA ASP A 121 15.42 -4.70 7.99
C ASP A 121 14.88 -3.29 8.26
N GLY A 122 13.96 -2.83 7.41
CA GLY A 122 13.33 -1.52 7.48
C GLY A 122 12.20 -1.40 8.51
N SER A 123 11.92 -2.44 9.30
CA SER A 123 10.82 -2.47 10.27
C SER A 123 10.97 -1.49 11.44
N GLY A 124 12.10 -0.79 11.54
CA GLY A 124 12.35 0.25 12.54
C GLY A 124 11.49 1.51 12.37
N ASN A 125 10.93 1.72 11.16
CA ASN A 125 9.96 2.79 10.85
C ASN A 125 8.68 2.18 10.27
N PRO A 126 7.89 1.44 11.08
CA PRO A 126 6.69 0.83 10.57
C PRO A 126 5.67 1.91 10.16
N ILE A 127 4.74 1.54 9.28
CA ILE A 127 3.40 2.12 9.24
C ILE A 127 2.87 2.05 10.68
N GLU A 128 3.01 3.15 11.39
CA GLU A 128 1.91 3.62 12.20
C GLU A 128 0.87 4.05 11.17
N PRO A 129 -0.32 3.47 11.05
CA PRO A 129 -1.35 3.89 10.08
C PRO A 129 -1.88 5.31 10.37
N GLY A 130 -1.00 6.26 10.71
CA GLY A 130 -1.13 7.17 11.83
C GLY A 130 -1.66 6.50 13.11
N GLY A 131 -1.87 7.25 14.18
CA GLY A 131 -2.65 6.74 15.31
C GLY A 131 -4.01 6.20 14.85
N TRP A 132 -4.66 5.35 15.64
CA TRP A 132 -5.97 4.73 15.33
C TRP A 132 -7.10 5.70 14.86
N GLU A 133 -6.93 7.01 15.03
CA GLU A 133 -7.84 8.09 14.61
C GLU A 133 -7.14 9.17 13.77
N SER A 134 -6.09 8.80 13.03
CA SER A 134 -5.22 9.71 12.26
C SER A 134 -5.81 10.24 10.96
N ASN A 135 -6.79 9.52 10.40
CA ASN A 135 -7.38 9.84 9.11
C ASN A 135 -8.65 10.67 9.31
N THR A 136 -9.67 10.10 9.97
CA THR A 136 -10.94 10.81 10.23
C THR A 136 -11.47 10.56 11.63
N VAL A 137 -12.28 11.50 12.14
CA VAL A 137 -13.19 11.28 13.27
C VAL A 137 -14.63 11.62 12.87
N ALA A 138 -15.57 10.76 13.22
CA ALA A 138 -16.95 10.86 12.73
C ALA A 138 -17.98 10.21 13.68
N LYS A 139 -19.27 10.30 13.32
CA LYS A 139 -20.38 9.48 13.86
C LYS A 139 -20.47 9.46 15.39
N ALA A 140 -20.51 10.66 15.98
CA ALA A 140 -20.48 10.82 17.43
C ALA A 140 -21.82 10.50 18.10
N THR A 141 -21.81 9.73 19.19
CA THR A 141 -22.91 9.73 20.18
C THR A 141 -22.48 10.41 21.47
N VAL A 142 -23.29 11.37 21.93
CA VAL A 142 -23.05 12.13 23.15
C VAL A 142 -24.08 11.82 24.24
N VAL A 143 -23.61 11.35 25.39
CA VAL A 143 -24.41 11.16 26.59
C VAL A 143 -24.01 12.21 27.63
N ARG A 144 -25.01 12.83 28.27
CA ARG A 144 -24.77 13.62 29.47
C ARG A 144 -24.77 12.71 30.69
N ASP A 145 -23.63 12.62 31.34
CA ASP A 145 -23.43 11.85 32.56
C ASP A 145 -23.14 12.82 33.72
N ASP A 146 -24.14 13.06 34.57
CA ASP A 146 -24.11 14.08 35.62
C ASP A 146 -23.76 15.50 35.09
N THR A 147 -22.57 15.99 35.41
CA THR A 147 -22.07 17.32 35.03
C THR A 147 -21.18 17.29 33.80
N ILE A 148 -20.85 16.11 33.26
CA ILE A 148 -19.97 15.94 32.12
C ILE A 148 -20.72 15.39 30.90
N PHE A 149 -20.34 15.84 29.73
CA PHE A 149 -20.67 15.20 28.46
C PHE A 149 -19.60 14.16 28.15
N ARG A 150 -20.03 13.01 27.64
CA ARG A 150 -19.15 11.96 27.11
C ARG A 150 -19.54 11.70 25.67
N MET A 151 -18.57 11.65 24.79
CA MET A 151 -18.71 11.39 23.36
C MET A 151 -18.02 10.08 23.02
N TRP A 152 -18.74 9.15 22.43
CA TRP A 152 -18.16 8.02 21.70
C TRP A 152 -18.22 8.33 20.21
N TYR A 153 -17.16 8.03 19.48
CA TYR A 153 -17.01 8.45 18.09
C TYR A 153 -16.17 7.45 17.31
N ASP A 154 -16.34 7.43 16.00
CA ASP A 154 -15.49 6.67 15.09
C ASP A 154 -14.17 7.39 14.91
N GLY A 155 -13.06 6.69 15.07
CA GLY A 155 -11.75 7.11 14.61
C GLY A 155 -11.25 6.11 13.57
N SER A 156 -10.86 6.62 12.39
CA SER A 156 -10.26 5.82 11.33
C SER A 156 -8.77 6.11 11.22
N ASN A 157 -8.01 5.08 10.88
CA ASN A 157 -6.60 5.19 10.52
C ASN A 157 -6.44 5.33 8.98
N LEU A 158 -5.21 5.47 8.49
CA LEU A 158 -4.91 5.68 7.06
C LEU A 158 -5.21 4.47 6.16
N VAL A 159 -5.45 3.30 6.74
CA VAL A 159 -5.90 2.09 6.03
C VAL A 159 -7.41 1.86 6.20
N ASP A 160 -8.14 2.86 6.68
CA ASP A 160 -9.59 2.88 6.86
C ASP A 160 -10.13 1.81 7.84
N ASP A 161 -9.31 1.34 8.79
CA ASP A 161 -9.80 0.54 9.94
C ASP A 161 -10.38 1.47 11.00
N VAL A 162 -11.67 1.29 11.29
CA VAL A 162 -12.45 2.12 12.20
C VAL A 162 -12.61 1.47 13.58
N GLN A 163 -12.28 2.26 14.61
CA GLN A 163 -12.41 1.90 16.01
C GLN A 163 -13.16 2.99 16.79
N VAL A 164 -13.63 2.67 17.99
CA VAL A 164 -14.42 3.64 18.79
C VAL A 164 -13.54 4.34 19.82
N GLY A 165 -13.52 5.67 19.74
CA GLY A 165 -12.92 6.56 20.74
C GLY A 165 -13.89 7.01 21.82
N LEU A 166 -13.34 7.59 22.88
CA LEU A 166 -14.04 8.29 23.95
C LEU A 166 -13.40 9.67 24.18
N ALA A 167 -14.23 10.69 24.29
CA ALA A 167 -13.85 12.01 24.77
C ALA A 167 -14.83 12.54 25.84
N SER A 168 -14.36 13.46 26.68
CA SER A 168 -15.15 14.09 27.73
C SER A 168 -15.13 15.61 27.63
N SER A 169 -16.22 16.26 28.02
CA SER A 169 -16.35 17.71 27.98
C SER A 169 -17.24 18.24 29.11
N GLY A 170 -16.87 19.38 29.70
CA GLY A 170 -17.74 20.10 30.64
C GLY A 170 -18.81 20.98 29.96
N ASN A 171 -18.62 21.32 28.68
CA ASN A 171 -19.49 22.29 27.97
C ASN A 171 -20.07 21.74 26.66
N GLY A 172 -19.64 20.56 26.22
CA GLY A 172 -20.06 19.92 24.96
C GLY A 172 -19.36 20.45 23.70
N LYS A 173 -18.42 21.39 23.84
CA LYS A 173 -17.74 22.10 22.74
C LYS A 173 -16.23 21.85 22.74
N THR A 174 -15.61 21.81 23.93
CA THR A 174 -14.19 21.55 24.10
C THR A 174 -14.01 20.17 24.70
N TRP A 175 -13.31 19.29 23.99
CA TRP A 175 -13.23 17.87 24.33
C TRP A 175 -11.82 17.46 24.72
N ALA A 176 -11.72 16.61 25.74
CA ALA A 176 -10.50 15.93 26.13
C ALA A 176 -10.65 14.43 25.87
N ARG A 177 -9.78 13.88 25.01
CA ARG A 177 -9.71 12.45 24.69
C ARG A 177 -9.36 11.62 25.92
N SER A 178 -9.91 10.42 26.00
CA SER A 178 -9.52 9.44 26.99
C SER A 178 -8.13 8.88 26.67
N THR A 179 -7.29 8.70 27.68
CA THR A 179 -6.00 8.00 27.54
C THR A 179 -6.16 6.49 27.33
N ALA A 180 -7.39 5.98 27.45
CA ALA A 180 -7.75 4.59 27.20
C ALA A 180 -8.31 4.37 25.78
N ASN A 181 -8.23 5.38 24.91
CA ASN A 181 -8.61 5.20 23.51
C ASN A 181 -7.61 4.29 22.79
N PRO A 182 -8.07 3.49 21.81
CA PRO A 182 -9.47 3.23 21.47
C PRO A 182 -10.18 2.39 22.55
N VAL A 183 -11.46 2.68 22.82
CA VAL A 183 -12.24 2.02 23.89
C VAL A 183 -13.02 0.79 23.40
N LEU A 184 -13.22 0.64 22.09
CA LEU A 184 -13.76 -0.57 21.46
C LEU A 184 -13.02 -0.84 20.15
N THR A 185 -12.46 -2.04 20.02
CA THR A 185 -11.72 -2.50 18.82
C THR A 185 -12.33 -3.79 18.28
N GLY A 186 -11.92 -4.20 17.08
CA GLY A 186 -12.29 -5.49 16.53
C GLY A 186 -11.70 -6.66 17.31
N THR A 187 -12.31 -7.83 17.17
CA THR A 187 -11.81 -9.07 17.76
C THR A 187 -11.22 -9.95 16.65
N PRO A 188 -9.92 -10.31 16.72
CA PRO A 188 -9.30 -11.15 15.69
C PRO A 188 -10.07 -12.46 15.44
N GLY A 189 -10.32 -12.80 14.17
CA GLY A 189 -11.08 -13.96 13.74
C GLY A 189 -12.59 -13.87 13.99
N SER A 190 -13.12 -12.71 14.39
CA SER A 190 -14.55 -12.45 14.62
C SER A 190 -15.16 -11.70 13.44
N TRP A 191 -16.50 -11.66 13.37
CA TRP A 191 -17.26 -10.88 12.38
C TRP A 191 -16.93 -9.38 12.38
N ASP A 192 -16.36 -8.89 13.48
CA ASP A 192 -16.06 -7.48 13.72
C ASP A 192 -14.57 -7.17 13.82
N GLU A 193 -13.70 -8.05 13.29
CA GLU A 193 -12.25 -7.87 13.26
C GLU A 193 -11.84 -6.56 12.59
N PHE A 194 -12.34 -6.32 11.38
CA PHE A 194 -12.14 -5.10 10.62
C PHE A 194 -13.46 -4.38 10.40
N ALA A 195 -13.44 -3.05 10.39
CA ALA A 195 -14.63 -2.25 10.17
C ALA A 195 -14.33 -1.03 9.31
N SER A 196 -15.11 -0.85 8.24
CA SER A 196 -15.14 0.39 7.46
C SER A 196 -15.89 1.52 8.17
N GLU A 197 -16.81 1.17 9.10
CA GLU A 197 -17.56 2.09 9.97
C GLU A 197 -17.93 1.36 11.28
N ARG A 198 -18.08 2.09 12.40
CA ARG A 198 -18.55 1.52 13.69
C ARG A 198 -19.80 2.21 14.22
N ALA A 199 -20.03 3.48 13.88
CA ALA A 199 -21.22 4.27 14.20
C ALA A 199 -21.83 4.00 15.59
N PRO A 200 -21.07 4.22 16.69
CA PRO A 200 -21.49 3.82 18.02
C PRO A 200 -22.69 4.64 18.48
N PHE A 201 -23.79 3.98 18.82
CA PHE A 201 -24.90 4.56 19.56
C PHE A 201 -24.87 4.14 21.02
N VAL A 202 -24.71 5.10 21.94
CA VAL A 202 -24.61 4.86 23.38
C VAL A 202 -25.79 5.42 24.16
N LEU A 203 -26.38 4.58 25.00
CA LEU A 203 -27.43 4.92 25.98
C LEU A 203 -26.95 4.57 27.40
N LYS A 204 -27.28 5.39 28.40
CA LYS A 204 -27.02 5.07 29.82
C LYS A 204 -28.33 4.78 30.56
N GLU A 205 -28.46 3.58 31.12
CA GLU A 205 -29.63 3.16 31.90
C GLU A 205 -29.24 2.31 33.10
N GLY A 206 -29.88 2.55 34.26
CA GLY A 206 -29.59 1.79 35.47
C GLY A 206 -28.12 1.86 35.92
N GLY A 207 -27.40 2.93 35.55
CA GLY A 207 -25.97 3.10 35.82
C GLY A 207 -25.04 2.40 34.83
N VAL A 208 -25.57 1.68 33.83
CA VAL A 208 -24.81 0.94 32.82
C VAL A 208 -24.90 1.65 31.48
N PHE A 209 -23.77 1.79 30.79
CA PHE A 209 -23.72 2.22 29.40
C PHE A 209 -23.96 1.01 28.48
N LYS A 210 -24.77 1.21 27.45
CA LYS A 210 -25.15 0.24 26.43
C LYS A 210 -24.77 0.83 25.08
N MET A 211 -24.00 0.10 24.28
CA MET A 211 -23.56 0.52 22.95
C MET A 211 -24.11 -0.45 21.91
N TRP A 212 -24.72 0.11 20.87
CA TRP A 212 -24.96 -0.58 19.61
C TRP A 212 -23.95 -0.04 18.60
N TYR A 213 -23.23 -0.92 17.91
CA TYR A 213 -22.16 -0.58 16.98
C TYR A 213 -22.27 -1.43 15.72
N GLU A 214 -21.75 -0.97 14.59
CA GLU A 214 -21.76 -1.73 13.33
C GLU A 214 -20.38 -2.31 13.01
N SER A 215 -20.34 -3.39 12.22
CA SER A 215 -19.12 -4.00 11.67
C SER A 215 -19.47 -5.09 10.65
N GLY A 216 -18.44 -5.68 10.04
CA GLY A 216 -18.56 -6.82 9.12
C GLY A 216 -19.00 -6.45 7.70
N GLU A 217 -18.84 -7.41 6.78
CA GLU A 217 -19.27 -7.32 5.39
C GLU A 217 -20.11 -8.57 5.04
N PRO A 218 -21.45 -8.46 4.86
CA PRO A 218 -22.24 -7.22 4.91
C PRO A 218 -22.33 -6.64 6.33
N ARG A 219 -22.58 -5.32 6.44
CA ARG A 219 -22.69 -4.62 7.74
C ARG A 219 -23.82 -5.15 8.60
N GLN A 220 -23.51 -5.37 9.88
CA GLN A 220 -24.42 -5.91 10.90
C GLN A 220 -24.31 -5.13 12.21
N LEU A 221 -25.31 -5.25 13.09
CA LEU A 221 -25.33 -4.55 14.38
C LEU A 221 -24.85 -5.46 15.51
N GLY A 222 -23.81 -5.02 16.23
CA GLY A 222 -23.33 -5.59 17.48
C GLY A 222 -23.82 -4.82 18.71
N TYR A 223 -23.63 -5.43 19.88
CA TYR A 223 -23.97 -4.86 21.19
C TYR A 223 -22.83 -5.03 22.19
N ALA A 224 -22.64 -4.03 23.03
CA ALA A 224 -21.71 -4.06 24.15
C ALA A 224 -22.24 -3.30 25.36
N THR A 225 -21.78 -3.66 26.56
CA THR A 225 -22.11 -2.95 27.80
C THR A 225 -20.87 -2.50 28.54
N SER A 226 -20.98 -1.42 29.31
CA SER A 226 -19.89 -0.90 30.12
C SER A 226 -20.41 -0.28 31.42
N PRO A 227 -19.78 -0.56 32.58
CA PRO A 227 -20.13 0.12 33.84
C PRO A 227 -19.56 1.54 33.92
N ASN A 228 -18.53 1.86 33.13
CA ASN A 228 -17.77 3.11 33.24
C ASN A 228 -17.66 3.89 31.92
N GLY A 229 -18.12 3.32 30.81
CA GLY A 229 -18.07 3.91 29.47
C GLY A 229 -16.70 3.78 28.78
N VAL A 230 -15.73 3.14 29.43
CA VAL A 230 -14.34 2.98 28.97
C VAL A 230 -14.05 1.53 28.63
N THR A 231 -14.35 0.60 29.53
CA THR A 231 -14.12 -0.83 29.32
C THR A 231 -15.42 -1.48 28.91
N TRP A 232 -15.45 -2.06 27.72
CA TRP A 232 -16.65 -2.63 27.12
C TRP A 232 -16.63 -4.15 27.12
N THR A 233 -17.77 -4.77 27.40
CA THR A 233 -18.01 -6.20 27.28
C THR A 233 -18.97 -6.42 26.12
N LYS A 234 -18.46 -6.98 25.01
CA LYS A 234 -19.26 -7.35 23.83
C LYS A 234 -20.21 -8.50 24.19
N HIS A 235 -21.40 -8.50 23.60
CA HIS A 235 -22.37 -9.57 23.79
C HIS A 235 -21.87 -10.86 23.12
N PRO A 236 -22.02 -12.04 23.75
CA PRO A 236 -21.57 -13.31 23.18
C PRO A 236 -22.33 -13.70 21.90
N ASP A 237 -23.58 -13.26 21.76
CA ASP A 237 -24.42 -13.53 20.60
C ASP A 237 -24.30 -12.44 19.51
N ASN A 238 -23.22 -11.64 19.52
CA ASN A 238 -22.98 -10.70 18.43
C ASN A 238 -22.68 -11.45 17.10
N PRO A 239 -23.12 -10.93 15.95
CA PRO A 239 -23.97 -9.75 15.77
C PRO A 239 -25.44 -10.03 16.17
N ILE A 240 -26.10 -9.03 16.76
CA ILE A 240 -27.46 -9.14 17.32
C ILE A 240 -28.56 -8.70 16.33
N LEU A 241 -28.19 -8.13 15.19
CA LEU A 241 -29.09 -7.86 14.07
C LEU A 241 -28.32 -8.01 12.75
N SER A 242 -28.77 -8.91 11.89
CA SER A 242 -28.18 -9.18 10.58
C SER A 242 -29.09 -8.70 9.44
N PRO A 243 -28.55 -8.47 8.23
CA PRO A 243 -29.32 -8.21 7.01
C PRO A 243 -30.37 -9.29 6.68
N GLY A 244 -31.48 -8.88 6.06
CA GLY A 244 -32.55 -9.77 5.60
C GLY A 244 -33.47 -10.32 6.71
N PRO A 245 -34.41 -11.24 6.37
CA PRO A 245 -34.62 -11.84 5.04
C PRO A 245 -35.41 -10.95 4.06
N ASP A 246 -35.96 -9.83 4.52
CA ASP A 246 -36.74 -8.93 3.69
C ASP A 246 -35.85 -8.09 2.76
N GLY A 247 -36.38 -7.72 1.59
CA GLY A 247 -35.60 -7.09 0.52
C GLY A 247 -35.03 -5.70 0.86
N TYR A 248 -35.62 -4.99 1.80
CA TYR A 248 -35.27 -3.59 2.11
C TYR A 248 -33.97 -3.41 2.91
N ASP A 249 -33.49 -4.47 3.57
CA ASP A 249 -32.26 -4.43 4.37
C ASP A 249 -31.34 -5.62 4.11
N ARG A 250 -31.43 -6.22 2.91
CA ARG A 250 -30.67 -7.42 2.55
C ARG A 250 -29.15 -7.22 2.41
N ASP A 251 -28.72 -5.98 2.17
CA ASP A 251 -27.33 -5.66 1.82
C ASP A 251 -26.56 -5.07 3.03
N ALA A 252 -27.24 -4.37 3.95
CA ALA A 252 -26.65 -3.87 5.20
C ALA A 252 -27.70 -3.48 6.25
N VAL A 253 -27.32 -3.63 7.53
CA VAL A 253 -28.03 -3.04 8.68
C VAL A 253 -27.02 -2.37 9.61
N GLY A 254 -27.30 -1.14 10.04
CA GLY A 254 -26.33 -0.39 10.83
C GLY A 254 -26.82 0.98 11.28
N HIS A 255 -25.88 1.79 11.81
CA HIS A 255 -26.05 3.18 12.25
C HIS A 255 -27.43 3.46 12.86
N GLY A 256 -27.59 3.05 14.13
CA GLY A 256 -28.89 3.04 14.80
C GLY A 256 -29.09 4.19 15.80
N ALA A 257 -30.32 4.68 15.93
CA ALA A 257 -30.78 5.44 17.08
C ALA A 257 -31.67 4.59 17.97
N VAL A 258 -31.32 4.45 19.26
CA VAL A 258 -32.09 3.67 20.23
C VAL A 258 -32.77 4.57 21.27
N LEU A 259 -34.07 4.37 21.46
CA LEU A 259 -34.86 4.97 22.53
C LEU A 259 -35.54 3.88 23.37
N HIS A 260 -35.55 4.02 24.70
CA HIS A 260 -36.21 3.08 25.60
C HIS A 260 -37.41 3.72 26.31
N GLU A 261 -38.61 3.19 26.06
CA GLU A 261 -39.87 3.62 26.67
C GLU A 261 -40.75 2.41 27.03
N GLY A 262 -40.26 1.59 27.97
CA GLY A 262 -40.87 0.30 28.32
C GLY A 262 -40.55 -0.84 27.33
N ILE A 263 -40.24 -0.49 26.08
CA ILE A 263 -39.63 -1.35 25.06
C ILE A 263 -38.53 -0.55 24.36
N TYR A 264 -37.44 -1.20 23.95
CA TYR A 264 -36.42 -0.59 23.11
C TYR A 264 -36.96 -0.41 21.70
N LYS A 265 -36.69 0.75 21.13
CA LYS A 265 -37.05 1.17 19.78
C LYS A 265 -35.77 1.53 19.05
N LEU A 266 -35.55 0.95 17.88
CA LEU A 266 -34.39 1.19 17.04
C LEU A 266 -34.87 1.75 15.70
N TRP A 267 -34.34 2.91 15.33
CA TRP A 267 -34.37 3.39 13.95
C TRP A 267 -32.99 3.21 13.37
N TYR A 268 -32.86 2.48 12.27
CA TYR A 268 -31.57 2.05 11.75
C TYR A 268 -31.46 2.30 10.25
N HIS A 269 -30.23 2.55 9.81
CA HIS A 269 -29.89 2.59 8.41
C HIS A 269 -29.96 1.17 7.82
N ALA A 270 -30.70 1.03 6.72
CA ALA A 270 -30.90 -0.21 6.00
C ALA A 270 -30.58 0.00 4.52
N ILE A 271 -29.92 -0.98 3.90
CA ILE A 271 -29.63 -0.99 2.47
C ILE A 271 -30.20 -2.26 1.86
N GLY A 272 -30.98 -2.08 0.79
CA GLY A 272 -31.60 -3.17 0.06
C GLY A 272 -32.22 -2.70 -1.26
N ASP A 273 -33.40 -3.23 -1.59
CA ASP A 273 -34.11 -2.97 -2.85
C ASP A 273 -34.40 -1.49 -3.13
N GLU A 274 -34.69 -0.71 -2.09
CA GLU A 274 -34.98 0.72 -2.18
C GLU A 274 -33.73 1.62 -2.08
N GLY A 275 -32.53 1.03 -1.97
CA GLY A 275 -31.31 1.75 -1.64
C GLY A 275 -31.21 2.10 -0.14
N PRO A 276 -30.41 3.12 0.23
CA PRO A 276 -30.24 3.55 1.62
C PRO A 276 -31.49 4.22 2.21
N ILE A 277 -32.06 3.60 3.24
CA ILE A 277 -33.30 4.02 3.89
C ILE A 277 -33.20 3.98 5.42
N ILE A 278 -34.24 4.47 6.11
CA ILE A 278 -34.38 4.27 7.57
C ILE A 278 -35.50 3.28 7.85
N ALA A 279 -35.17 2.21 8.56
CA ALA A 279 -36.07 1.15 8.99
C ALA A 279 -36.27 1.17 10.52
N TYR A 280 -37.22 0.37 11.01
CA TYR A 280 -37.61 0.34 12.42
C TYR A 280 -37.62 -1.07 13.00
N ALA A 281 -37.16 -1.21 14.25
CA ALA A 281 -37.21 -2.45 15.01
C ALA A 281 -37.54 -2.18 16.48
N THR A 282 -38.06 -3.19 17.18
CA THR A 282 -38.31 -3.14 18.63
C THR A 282 -37.69 -4.32 19.35
N SER A 283 -37.26 -4.13 20.60
CA SER A 283 -36.70 -5.19 21.43
C SER A 283 -37.13 -5.06 22.89
N PRO A 284 -37.45 -6.17 23.60
CA PRO A 284 -37.72 -6.13 25.03
C PRO A 284 -36.46 -5.91 25.88
N ASP A 285 -35.27 -6.22 25.36
CA ASP A 285 -34.00 -6.24 26.12
C ASP A 285 -32.86 -5.44 25.48
N GLY A 286 -33.03 -4.98 24.24
CA GLY A 286 -32.04 -4.27 23.45
C GLY A 286 -31.10 -5.19 22.66
N VAL A 287 -31.31 -6.50 22.73
CA VAL A 287 -30.51 -7.54 22.07
C VAL A 287 -31.36 -8.29 21.05
N ASN A 288 -32.55 -8.75 21.45
CA ASN A 288 -33.45 -9.53 20.61
C ASN A 288 -34.41 -8.59 19.86
N TRP A 289 -34.09 -8.27 18.60
CA TRP A 289 -34.84 -7.30 17.80
C TRP A 289 -35.90 -7.95 16.92
N ILE A 290 -37.06 -7.30 16.84
CA ILE A 290 -38.15 -7.60 15.90
C ILE A 290 -38.19 -6.46 14.89
N LYS A 291 -37.88 -6.76 13.63
CA LYS A 291 -37.94 -5.79 12.51
C LYS A 291 -39.39 -5.51 12.10
N HIS A 292 -39.67 -4.26 11.74
CA HIS A 292 -40.99 -3.79 11.31
C HIS A 292 -41.00 -3.15 9.91
N GLY A 293 -39.85 -3.12 9.23
CA GLY A 293 -39.72 -2.60 7.88
C GLY A 293 -39.32 -1.13 7.76
N PRO A 294 -39.32 -0.58 6.53
CA PRO A 294 -39.01 0.81 6.24
C PRO A 294 -39.99 1.78 6.91
N VAL A 295 -39.47 2.89 7.44
CA VAL A 295 -40.29 3.97 8.03
C VAL A 295 -40.00 5.35 7.45
N LEU A 296 -38.86 5.52 6.76
CA LEU A 296 -38.57 6.71 5.97
C LEU A 296 -37.81 6.30 4.69
N LEU A 297 -38.39 6.64 3.54
CA LEU A 297 -37.88 6.34 2.19
C LEU A 297 -37.50 7.62 1.45
N PRO A 298 -36.61 7.58 0.44
CA PRO A 298 -36.31 8.72 -0.42
C PRO A 298 -37.56 9.35 -1.01
N ASP A 299 -37.64 10.68 -0.98
CA ASP A 299 -38.79 11.43 -1.50
C ASP A 299 -38.49 11.95 -2.90
N SER A 300 -39.00 11.25 -3.92
CA SER A 300 -38.71 11.51 -5.33
C SER A 300 -38.90 12.99 -5.71
N GLY A 301 -37.81 13.63 -6.16
CA GLY A 301 -37.80 15.03 -6.57
C GLY A 301 -37.65 16.04 -5.43
N ALA A 302 -37.52 15.59 -4.19
CA ALA A 302 -37.08 16.39 -3.06
C ALA A 302 -35.54 16.45 -2.98
N TRP A 303 -35.01 17.10 -1.95
CA TRP A 303 -33.57 17.20 -1.72
C TRP A 303 -32.96 15.91 -1.16
N ASP A 304 -33.79 15.03 -0.58
CA ASP A 304 -33.48 13.72 0.00
C ASP A 304 -34.06 12.58 -0.86
N ASP A 305 -33.94 12.70 -2.18
CA ASP A 305 -34.54 11.78 -3.17
C ASP A 305 -33.68 10.55 -3.52
N ARG A 306 -32.48 10.43 -2.93
CA ARG A 306 -31.53 9.35 -3.24
C ARG A 306 -31.25 8.41 -2.08
N ALA A 307 -30.85 8.94 -0.92
CA ALA A 307 -30.37 8.12 0.19
C ALA A 307 -30.61 8.79 1.54
N LEU A 308 -30.87 7.99 2.59
CA LEU A 308 -31.06 8.44 3.97
C LEU A 308 -30.29 7.53 4.94
N TRP A 309 -29.66 8.13 5.95
CA TRP A 309 -28.88 7.41 6.96
C TRP A 309 -28.70 8.25 8.24
N GLY A 310 -28.00 7.70 9.23
CA GLY A 310 -27.61 8.39 10.45
C GLY A 310 -28.76 9.02 11.24
N PRO A 311 -29.81 8.27 11.63
CA PRO A 311 -30.89 8.82 12.44
C PRO A 311 -30.41 9.21 13.84
N SER A 312 -30.98 10.28 14.39
CA SER A 312 -30.94 10.62 15.82
C SER A 312 -32.33 11.00 16.29
N VAL A 313 -32.85 10.25 17.27
CA VAL A 313 -34.25 10.34 17.70
C VAL A 313 -34.38 10.71 19.18
N ILE A 314 -35.17 11.74 19.49
CA ILE A 314 -35.57 12.08 20.86
C ILE A 314 -37.07 12.36 20.96
N ARG A 315 -37.62 12.27 22.18
CA ARG A 315 -38.98 12.75 22.46
C ARG A 315 -38.95 14.21 22.89
N TYR A 316 -39.76 15.04 22.22
CA TYR A 316 -39.95 16.45 22.55
C TYR A 316 -41.41 16.86 22.32
N GLN A 317 -41.99 17.57 23.30
CA GLN A 317 -43.39 18.05 23.24
C GLN A 317 -44.43 16.97 22.85
N GLY A 318 -44.22 15.73 23.32
CA GLY A 318 -45.13 14.61 23.06
C GLY A 318 -44.90 13.88 21.73
N LEU A 319 -44.05 14.40 20.84
CA LEU A 319 -43.69 13.78 19.56
C LEU A 319 -42.25 13.27 19.57
N LEU A 320 -42.00 12.22 18.80
CA LEU A 320 -40.66 11.81 18.41
C LEU A 320 -40.18 12.76 17.32
N HIS A 321 -38.94 13.23 17.44
CA HIS A 321 -38.25 14.03 16.45
C HIS A 321 -37.02 13.24 16.00
N MET A 322 -36.88 13.04 14.70
CA MET A 322 -35.75 12.37 14.06
C MET A 322 -35.02 13.38 13.19
N TRP A 323 -33.77 13.66 13.54
CA TRP A 323 -32.83 14.26 12.60
C TRP A 323 -32.12 13.14 11.87
N TYR A 324 -31.90 13.31 10.57
CA TYR A 324 -31.32 12.28 9.72
C TYR A 324 -30.44 12.91 8.66
N ALA A 325 -29.37 12.23 8.27
CA ALA A 325 -28.59 12.61 7.11
C ALA A 325 -29.28 12.10 5.84
N ALA A 326 -29.23 12.88 4.78
CA ALA A 326 -29.70 12.46 3.48
C ALA A 326 -29.00 13.22 2.36
N ASP A 327 -29.12 12.68 1.16
CA ASP A 327 -28.80 13.39 -0.06
C ASP A 327 -29.78 13.05 -1.19
N GLY A 328 -29.61 13.78 -2.28
CA GLY A 328 -30.41 13.65 -3.48
C GLY A 328 -29.55 13.70 -4.72
N SER A 329 -30.18 13.45 -5.85
CA SER A 329 -29.56 13.30 -7.17
C SER A 329 -28.77 14.54 -7.60
N ASN A 330 -29.06 15.72 -7.04
CA ASN A 330 -28.42 17.00 -7.36
C ASN A 330 -28.03 17.81 -6.11
N THR A 331 -27.98 17.17 -4.94
CA THR A 331 -27.73 17.83 -3.66
C THR A 331 -26.62 17.11 -2.90
N GLN A 332 -25.86 17.86 -2.12
CA GLN A 332 -24.86 17.28 -1.22
C GLN A 332 -25.51 16.77 0.07
N PRO A 333 -24.86 15.82 0.77
CA PRO A 333 -25.26 15.39 2.12
C PRO A 333 -25.56 16.56 3.06
N SER A 334 -26.77 16.53 3.62
CA SER A 334 -27.32 17.53 4.55
C SER A 334 -28.24 16.85 5.57
N ILE A 335 -28.76 17.60 6.53
CA ILE A 335 -29.53 17.07 7.66
C ILE A 335 -31.00 17.50 7.57
N GLY A 336 -31.88 16.50 7.55
CA GLY A 336 -33.34 16.64 7.57
C GLY A 336 -33.93 16.51 8.97
N LEU A 337 -35.24 16.76 9.07
CA LEU A 337 -36.03 16.52 10.28
C LEU A 337 -37.36 15.88 9.91
N ALA A 338 -37.77 14.87 10.67
CA ALA A 338 -39.11 14.30 10.61
C ALA A 338 -39.68 14.15 12.02
N VAL A 339 -41.01 14.21 12.14
CA VAL A 339 -41.72 14.02 13.41
C VAL A 339 -42.72 12.87 13.34
N SER A 340 -42.91 12.19 14.46
CA SER A 340 -43.83 11.07 14.56
C SER A 340 -44.48 10.98 15.96
N SER A 341 -45.72 10.52 16.02
CA SER A 341 -46.39 10.19 17.29
C SER A 341 -46.13 8.74 17.74
N ASP A 342 -45.89 7.83 16.79
CA ASP A 342 -45.82 6.38 17.01
C ASP A 342 -44.44 5.77 16.75
N GLY A 343 -43.58 6.47 16.01
CA GLY A 343 -42.26 6.02 15.60
C GLY A 343 -42.22 5.25 14.28
N MET A 344 -43.37 5.01 13.66
CA MET A 344 -43.50 4.25 12.41
C MET A 344 -43.95 5.15 11.25
N SER A 345 -44.85 6.10 11.53
CA SER A 345 -45.34 7.06 10.54
C SER A 345 -44.66 8.40 10.76
N TRP A 346 -43.83 8.82 9.80
CA TRP A 346 -43.03 10.04 9.90
C TRP A 346 -43.53 11.14 8.96
N THR A 347 -43.64 12.35 9.48
CA THR A 347 -43.93 13.56 8.71
C THR A 347 -42.67 14.40 8.63
N ARG A 348 -42.12 14.61 7.42
CA ARG A 348 -40.97 15.51 7.20
C ARG A 348 -41.35 16.95 7.58
N ILE A 349 -40.42 17.62 8.25
CA ILE A 349 -40.45 19.06 8.49
C ILE A 349 -39.44 19.69 7.53
N SER A 350 -39.93 20.46 6.54
CA SER A 350 -39.07 21.10 5.54
C SER A 350 -39.41 22.57 5.36
N LEU A 351 -38.37 23.38 5.08
CA LEU A 351 -38.46 24.78 4.68
C LEU A 351 -38.17 24.97 3.18
N GLY A 352 -38.48 23.94 2.36
CA GLY A 352 -38.10 23.90 0.94
C GLY A 352 -36.76 23.22 0.67
N GLY A 353 -36.26 22.44 1.64
CA GLY A 353 -34.96 21.75 1.63
C GLY A 353 -34.64 21.10 2.98
N PRO A 354 -33.36 20.76 3.25
CA PRO A 354 -32.91 20.28 4.56
C PRO A 354 -33.14 21.33 5.66
N VAL A 355 -33.24 20.91 6.93
CA VAL A 355 -33.30 21.85 8.06
C VAL A 355 -31.93 22.37 8.45
N PHE A 356 -30.86 21.66 8.06
CA PHE A 356 -29.49 22.09 8.30
C PHE A 356 -28.55 21.60 7.20
N GLY A 357 -27.69 22.49 6.72
CA GLY A 357 -26.69 22.22 5.68
C GLY A 357 -25.56 23.23 5.79
N GLU A 358 -24.37 22.84 5.31
CA GLU A 358 -23.19 23.71 5.21
C GLU A 358 -22.67 23.72 3.76
N THR A 359 -21.59 24.46 3.51
CA THR A 359 -20.91 24.44 2.20
C THR A 359 -20.19 23.11 1.93
N THR A 360 -19.83 22.36 2.99
CA THR A 360 -19.27 21.01 2.90
C THR A 360 -20.35 19.96 3.16
N PRO A 361 -20.21 18.73 2.60
CA PRO A 361 -21.14 17.64 2.87
C PRO A 361 -21.08 17.26 4.36
N ILE A 362 -22.24 17.24 5.01
CA ILE A 362 -22.38 16.95 6.45
C ILE A 362 -23.41 15.86 6.69
N GLY A 363 -23.34 15.19 7.84
CA GLY A 363 -24.34 14.21 8.23
C GLY A 363 -24.08 13.59 9.61
N ASP A 364 -24.60 12.39 9.81
CA ASP A 364 -24.51 11.63 11.07
C ASP A 364 -24.85 12.48 12.32
N PRO A 365 -26.02 13.15 12.37
CA PRO A 365 -26.39 13.96 13.51
C PRO A 365 -26.57 13.12 14.78
N HIS A 366 -26.09 13.62 15.90
CA HIS A 366 -26.54 13.23 17.23
C HIS A 366 -27.08 14.43 17.99
N VAL A 367 -28.37 14.38 18.35
CA VAL A 367 -29.09 15.48 18.95
C VAL A 367 -29.47 15.19 20.40
N LEU A 368 -29.15 16.13 21.29
CA LEU A 368 -29.52 16.11 22.69
C LEU A 368 -30.24 17.41 23.07
N LEU A 369 -31.34 17.30 23.81
CA LEU A 369 -31.97 18.46 24.46
C LEU A 369 -31.34 18.69 25.85
N HIS A 370 -30.72 19.84 26.06
CA HIS A 370 -30.17 20.24 27.36
C HIS A 370 -30.71 21.60 27.80
N GLY A 371 -31.53 21.59 28.86
CA GLY A 371 -32.30 22.76 29.24
C GLY A 371 -33.36 23.06 28.19
N SER A 372 -33.30 24.23 27.56
CA SER A 372 -34.18 24.65 26.46
C SER A 372 -33.46 24.70 25.11
N ILE A 373 -32.27 24.12 24.99
CA ILE A 373 -31.41 24.21 23.81
C ILE A 373 -31.18 22.81 23.25
N PHE A 374 -31.51 22.61 21.98
CA PHE A 374 -31.07 21.46 21.20
C PHE A 374 -29.61 21.64 20.85
N LYS A 375 -28.83 20.59 21.08
CA LYS A 375 -27.40 20.52 20.79
C LYS A 375 -27.19 19.40 19.79
N MET A 376 -26.48 19.67 18.72
CA MET A 376 -26.18 18.67 17.69
C MET A 376 -24.67 18.56 17.51
N TRP A 377 -24.17 17.33 17.51
CA TRP A 377 -22.86 16.96 17.01
C TRP A 377 -23.05 16.26 15.67
N TYR A 378 -22.24 16.58 14.67
CA TYR A 378 -22.41 16.07 13.31
C TYR A 378 -21.06 15.93 12.60
N THR A 379 -20.97 15.00 11.66
CA THR A 379 -19.77 14.76 10.85
C THR A 379 -19.68 15.79 9.72
N ASP A 380 -18.50 16.35 9.50
CA ASP A 380 -18.09 16.96 8.24
C ASP A 380 -17.28 15.93 7.45
N TYR A 381 -17.88 15.38 6.40
CA TYR A 381 -17.27 14.30 5.62
C TYR A 381 -16.05 14.78 4.83
N ALA A 382 -16.01 16.04 4.42
CA ALA A 382 -14.90 16.55 3.63
C ALA A 382 -13.64 16.75 4.48
N ALA A 383 -13.82 17.16 5.74
CA ALA A 383 -12.71 17.38 6.66
C ALA A 383 -12.40 16.16 7.53
N GLY A 384 -13.28 15.16 7.61
CA GLY A 384 -13.14 14.04 8.54
C GLY A 384 -13.18 14.50 10.00
N THR A 385 -14.05 15.47 10.33
CA THR A 385 -14.13 16.09 11.67
C THR A 385 -15.53 16.02 12.24
N ILE A 386 -15.64 16.20 13.56
CA ILE A 386 -16.93 16.37 14.25
C ILE A 386 -17.13 17.85 14.57
N LYS A 387 -18.27 18.39 14.13
CA LYS A 387 -18.71 19.77 14.35
C LYS A 387 -19.90 19.84 15.30
N TYR A 388 -20.27 21.04 15.70
CA TYR A 388 -21.32 21.31 16.68
C TYR A 388 -22.23 22.49 16.29
N ALA A 389 -23.53 22.37 16.57
CA ALA A 389 -24.54 23.40 16.36
C ALA A 389 -25.59 23.44 17.49
N GLU A 390 -26.24 24.59 17.66
CA GLU A 390 -27.33 24.79 18.64
C GLU A 390 -28.61 25.28 17.97
N SER A 391 -29.75 24.89 18.53
CA SER A 391 -31.06 25.36 18.10
C SER A 391 -32.00 25.54 19.31
N LEU A 392 -32.94 26.48 19.21
CA LEU A 392 -34.00 26.68 20.21
C LEU A 392 -35.30 25.92 19.85
N ASP A 393 -35.45 25.53 18.59
CA ASP A 393 -36.68 24.93 18.06
C ASP A 393 -36.43 23.57 17.35
N GLY A 394 -35.16 23.18 17.18
CA GLY A 394 -34.77 21.95 16.49
C GLY A 394 -34.82 22.04 14.97
N VAL A 395 -35.17 23.22 14.42
CA VAL A 395 -35.34 23.47 12.98
C VAL A 395 -34.30 24.49 12.51
N ASN A 396 -34.14 25.60 13.22
CA ASN A 396 -33.21 26.66 12.90
C ASN A 396 -31.92 26.46 13.69
N TRP A 397 -30.86 26.04 13.01
CA TRP A 397 -29.58 25.70 13.62
C TRP A 397 -28.55 26.79 13.42
N THR A 398 -27.77 27.06 14.48
CA THR A 398 -26.62 27.96 14.46
C THR A 398 -25.36 27.15 14.71
N PRO A 399 -24.48 26.98 13.69
CA PRO A 399 -23.17 26.35 13.88
C PRO A 399 -22.35 27.13 14.91
N TRP A 400 -21.56 26.41 15.72
CA TRP A 400 -20.65 27.07 16.62
C TRP A 400 -19.45 27.63 15.87
N ALA A 401 -19.15 28.91 16.08
CA ALA A 401 -18.05 29.59 15.40
C ALA A 401 -16.65 29.02 15.70
N GLY A 402 -16.51 28.19 16.74
CA GLY A 402 -15.26 27.50 17.08
C GLY A 402 -15.13 26.09 16.51
N ASN A 403 -16.04 25.67 15.62
CA ASN A 403 -15.95 24.38 14.95
C ASN A 403 -14.62 24.22 14.20
N PRO A 404 -14.12 22.97 14.07
CA PRO A 404 -14.69 21.72 14.59
C PRO A 404 -14.50 21.52 16.11
N VAL A 405 -15.29 20.65 16.73
CA VAL A 405 -15.17 20.31 18.17
C VAL A 405 -14.25 19.11 18.41
N LEU A 406 -14.02 18.28 17.39
CA LEU A 406 -13.05 17.20 17.38
C LEU A 406 -12.47 17.04 15.97
N GLU A 407 -11.15 16.98 15.87
CA GLU A 407 -10.38 16.75 14.64
C GLU A 407 -9.57 15.46 14.79
N PRO A 408 -9.21 14.77 13.70
CA PRO A 408 -8.31 13.61 13.72
C PRO A 408 -7.04 13.88 14.52
N ALA A 409 -6.54 12.86 15.21
CA ALA A 409 -5.31 12.96 16.00
C ALA A 409 -4.29 11.94 15.50
N GLY A 410 -3.10 12.42 15.19
CA GLY A 410 -2.04 11.65 14.54
C GLY A 410 -1.44 12.46 13.41
N ASP A 411 -0.30 12.00 12.88
CA ASP A 411 0.26 12.56 11.65
C ASP A 411 -0.41 11.84 10.45
N PRO A 412 -1.25 12.52 9.64
CA PRO A 412 -1.90 11.92 8.47
C PRO A 412 -0.91 11.57 7.35
N GLY A 413 0.39 11.83 7.52
CA GLY A 413 1.45 11.54 6.55
C GLY A 413 2.52 10.53 6.99
N ALA A 414 2.36 9.85 8.13
CA ALA A 414 3.38 8.90 8.63
C ALA A 414 3.31 7.54 7.92
N TRP A 415 3.59 7.51 6.63
CA TRP A 415 4.04 6.26 6.01
C TRP A 415 5.41 5.90 6.61
N GLY A 416 5.72 4.60 6.67
CA GLY A 416 7.10 4.19 6.87
C GLY A 416 7.97 4.62 5.70
N GLU A 417 9.23 4.20 5.69
CA GLU A 417 10.14 4.43 4.57
C GLU A 417 10.40 3.11 3.83
N PRO A 418 10.76 3.16 2.54
CA PRO A 418 11.36 1.99 1.90
C PRO A 418 12.61 1.57 2.67
N VAL A 419 13.01 0.30 2.56
CA VAL A 419 14.26 -0.17 3.16
C VAL A 419 15.46 0.53 2.51
N VAL A 420 15.42 0.77 1.20
CA VAL A 420 16.48 1.47 0.46
C VAL A 420 15.87 2.53 -0.46
N ARG A 421 16.34 3.77 -0.36
CA ARG A 421 15.95 4.89 -1.21
C ARG A 421 17.14 5.46 -1.97
N PHE A 422 17.01 5.58 -3.27
CA PHE A 422 17.96 6.28 -4.13
C PHE A 422 17.50 7.71 -4.39
N GLU A 423 18.42 8.66 -4.21
CA GLU A 423 18.21 10.08 -4.44
C GLU A 423 19.32 10.67 -5.31
N GLY A 424 19.09 11.88 -5.82
CA GLY A 424 20.11 12.62 -6.58
C GLY A 424 20.54 11.93 -7.88
N ASP A 425 21.82 12.10 -8.25
CA ASP A 425 22.43 11.49 -9.44
C ASP A 425 23.04 10.12 -9.14
N SER A 426 22.38 9.29 -8.32
CA SER A 426 22.83 7.93 -7.90
C SER A 426 22.71 6.85 -9.00
N ASN A 427 22.88 7.25 -10.26
CA ASN A 427 22.83 6.33 -11.40
C ASN A 427 24.01 5.36 -11.37
N ASP A 428 23.82 4.20 -11.99
CA ASP A 428 24.80 3.11 -12.06
C ASP A 428 25.13 2.49 -10.69
N SER A 429 24.24 2.68 -9.70
CA SER A 429 24.36 2.04 -8.39
C SER A 429 23.99 0.56 -8.44
N LEU A 430 24.59 -0.22 -7.53
CA LEU A 430 24.45 -1.67 -7.44
C LEU A 430 24.02 -2.09 -6.04
N LEU A 431 22.99 -2.92 -5.95
CA LEU A 431 22.66 -3.74 -4.78
C LEU A 431 23.00 -5.19 -5.12
N ASP A 432 23.90 -5.83 -4.37
CA ASP A 432 24.36 -7.19 -4.65
C ASP A 432 24.40 -8.07 -3.41
N GLY A 433 23.66 -9.19 -3.38
CA GLY A 433 23.73 -10.16 -2.29
C GLY A 433 23.04 -9.72 -1.00
N LEU A 434 21.97 -8.91 -1.09
CA LEU A 434 21.27 -8.33 0.05
C LEU A 434 19.90 -8.99 0.27
N ARG A 435 19.51 -9.16 1.54
CA ARG A 435 18.15 -9.54 1.94
C ARG A 435 17.44 -8.29 2.47
N ILE A 436 16.46 -7.78 1.72
CA ILE A 436 15.79 -6.48 1.96
C ILE A 436 14.36 -6.75 2.42
N THR A 437 14.02 -6.35 3.65
CA THR A 437 12.74 -6.72 4.27
C THR A 437 12.19 -5.68 5.23
N GLY A 438 10.91 -5.79 5.57
CA GLY A 438 10.26 -5.01 6.63
C GLY A 438 10.03 -3.54 6.27
N GLY A 439 10.29 -3.12 5.03
CA GLY A 439 10.04 -1.75 4.61
C GLY A 439 8.56 -1.50 4.36
N GLN A 440 8.10 -0.31 4.75
CA GLN A 440 6.68 0.03 4.78
C GLN A 440 6.42 1.42 4.18
N GLY A 441 6.97 1.67 2.99
CA GLY A 441 7.00 2.98 2.39
C GLY A 441 5.75 3.40 1.64
N ARG A 442 5.62 4.71 1.44
CA ARG A 442 4.51 5.33 0.70
C ARG A 442 4.40 4.81 -0.74
N GLU A 443 5.50 4.92 -1.48
CA GLU A 443 5.56 4.61 -2.92
C GLU A 443 6.28 3.29 -3.20
N ALA A 444 7.13 2.85 -2.27
CA ALA A 444 7.82 1.56 -2.37
C ALA A 444 8.06 0.97 -0.98
N GLY A 445 7.94 -0.35 -0.84
CA GLY A 445 8.25 -1.03 0.41
C GLY A 445 9.72 -1.41 0.51
N GLY A 446 10.25 -2.15 -0.45
CA GLY A 446 11.65 -2.60 -0.42
C GLY A 446 12.62 -1.53 -0.92
N VAL A 447 12.61 -1.27 -2.24
CA VAL A 447 13.56 -0.38 -2.91
C VAL A 447 12.84 0.72 -3.69
N HIS A 448 13.17 1.97 -3.39
CA HIS A 448 12.71 3.14 -4.13
C HIS A 448 13.84 3.70 -5.00
N ALA A 449 13.72 3.53 -6.31
CA ALA A 449 14.72 3.89 -7.32
C ALA A 449 14.11 4.75 -8.45
N ALA A 450 13.14 5.61 -8.11
CA ALA A 450 12.51 6.50 -9.08
C ALA A 450 13.52 7.41 -9.80
N SER A 451 14.50 7.94 -9.07
CA SER A 451 15.44 8.95 -9.60
C SER A 451 16.72 8.38 -10.23
N ALA A 452 16.93 7.06 -10.16
CA ALA A 452 18.21 6.43 -10.46
C ALA A 452 18.07 5.24 -11.42
N SER A 453 19.07 5.06 -12.29
CA SER A 453 19.28 3.78 -12.96
C SER A 453 20.09 2.86 -12.04
N ILE A 454 19.57 1.68 -11.70
CA ILE A 454 20.21 0.76 -10.74
C ILE A 454 20.21 -0.69 -11.23
N SER A 455 21.12 -1.48 -10.68
CA SER A 455 21.16 -2.94 -10.81
C SER A 455 20.93 -3.60 -9.44
N ILE A 456 20.06 -4.60 -9.40
CA ILE A 456 19.76 -5.43 -8.24
C ILE A 456 20.15 -6.85 -8.60
N ILE A 457 21.17 -7.40 -7.95
CA ILE A 457 21.76 -8.70 -8.29
C ILE A 457 21.85 -9.58 -7.05
N HIS A 458 21.58 -10.88 -7.13
CA HIS A 458 21.65 -11.81 -5.98
C HIS A 458 20.86 -11.36 -4.75
N CYS A 459 19.81 -10.57 -4.94
CA CYS A 459 19.05 -9.98 -3.83
C CYS A 459 17.78 -10.78 -3.56
N ARG A 460 17.37 -10.80 -2.29
CA ARG A 460 16.05 -11.25 -1.88
C ARG A 460 15.28 -10.08 -1.30
N ILE A 461 14.21 -9.64 -1.97
CA ILE A 461 13.34 -8.55 -1.53
C ILE A 461 12.01 -9.15 -1.09
N TYR A 462 11.72 -9.08 0.21
CA TYR A 462 10.60 -9.83 0.78
C TYR A 462 9.95 -9.19 2.00
N ASP A 463 8.67 -9.51 2.21
CA ASP A 463 7.86 -9.00 3.32
C ASP A 463 7.88 -7.46 3.42
N ASN A 464 7.85 -6.78 2.27
CA ASN A 464 7.76 -5.33 2.19
C ASN A 464 6.35 -4.89 1.76
N TYR A 465 5.95 -3.70 2.20
CA TYR A 465 4.62 -3.14 1.93
C TYR A 465 4.72 -1.73 1.35
N ALA A 466 3.97 -1.44 0.29
CA ALA A 466 3.77 -0.08 -0.23
C ALA A 466 2.31 0.37 -0.13
N GLY A 467 2.06 1.64 0.23
CA GLY A 467 0.69 2.15 0.24
C GLY A 467 0.56 3.67 0.25
N VAL A 468 -0.35 4.17 -0.57
CA VAL A 468 -1.10 5.44 -0.48
C VAL A 468 -2.51 5.32 -1.03
N GLY A 469 -2.81 4.21 -1.70
CA GLY A 469 -4.03 4.02 -2.47
C GLY A 469 -3.91 4.59 -3.89
N ASP A 470 -2.71 4.59 -4.48
CA ASP A 470 -2.54 4.97 -5.88
C ASP A 470 -1.76 3.92 -6.70
N SER A 471 -1.84 4.01 -8.03
CA SER A 471 -1.27 3.01 -8.96
C SER A 471 0.23 3.17 -9.21
N THR A 472 0.90 4.07 -8.48
CA THR A 472 2.34 4.34 -8.63
C THR A 472 3.20 3.53 -7.67
N GLU A 473 2.57 2.77 -6.77
CA GLU A 473 3.25 1.97 -5.74
C GLU A 473 4.01 0.76 -6.32
N GLY A 474 5.12 0.39 -5.67
CA GLY A 474 5.86 -0.87 -5.87
C GLY A 474 6.21 -1.54 -4.54
N GLY A 475 5.45 -2.56 -4.13
CA GLY A 475 5.62 -3.24 -2.84
C GLY A 475 7.05 -3.73 -2.60
N GLY A 476 7.62 -4.46 -3.57
CA GLY A 476 9.04 -4.81 -3.58
C GLY A 476 9.92 -3.66 -4.08
N VAL A 477 9.76 -3.26 -5.34
CA VAL A 477 10.61 -2.26 -6.02
C VAL A 477 9.76 -1.27 -6.82
N LEU A 478 10.07 0.02 -6.66
CA LEU A 478 9.65 1.09 -7.57
C LEU A 478 10.88 1.62 -8.29
N GLY A 479 10.85 1.70 -9.62
CA GLY A 479 11.95 2.28 -10.39
C GLY A 479 11.60 2.59 -11.83
N ALA A 480 12.65 2.86 -12.61
CA ALA A 480 12.55 3.16 -14.04
C ALA A 480 11.55 4.30 -14.32
N MET A 481 11.57 5.40 -13.56
CA MET A 481 10.86 6.64 -13.92
C MET A 481 11.67 7.46 -14.90
N ASP A 482 11.05 8.39 -15.64
CA ASP A 482 11.73 9.42 -16.44
C ASP A 482 12.86 8.90 -17.37
N GLY A 483 12.67 7.72 -17.98
CA GLY A 483 13.63 7.12 -18.90
C GLY A 483 14.83 6.43 -18.24
N LYS A 484 14.81 6.22 -16.93
CA LYS A 484 15.81 5.44 -16.17
C LYS A 484 15.69 3.95 -16.47
N THR A 485 16.72 3.20 -16.07
CA THR A 485 16.83 1.75 -16.30
C THR A 485 16.91 1.00 -14.99
N LEU A 486 16.06 0.00 -14.82
CA LEU A 486 16.09 -0.95 -13.72
C LEU A 486 16.53 -2.32 -14.26
N ILE A 487 17.59 -2.87 -13.68
CA ILE A 487 18.09 -4.21 -13.98
C ILE A 487 17.91 -5.07 -12.72
N ILE A 488 17.30 -6.24 -12.86
CA ILE A 488 17.15 -7.21 -11.79
C ILE A 488 17.66 -8.56 -12.30
N GLU A 489 18.69 -9.10 -11.65
CA GLU A 489 19.34 -10.34 -12.06
C GLU A 489 19.51 -11.27 -10.85
N ASP A 490 19.34 -12.57 -11.06
CA ASP A 490 19.63 -13.62 -10.05
C ASP A 490 18.97 -13.32 -8.69
N SER A 491 17.71 -12.85 -8.72
CA SER A 491 17.07 -12.24 -7.55
C SER A 491 15.67 -12.77 -7.31
N LEU A 492 15.24 -12.72 -6.05
CA LEU A 492 13.95 -13.19 -5.58
C LEU A 492 13.13 -12.02 -5.04
N LEU A 493 11.92 -11.83 -5.56
CA LEU A 493 10.95 -10.86 -5.05
C LEU A 493 9.70 -11.60 -4.57
N VAL A 494 9.60 -11.82 -3.27
CA VAL A 494 8.61 -12.74 -2.68
C VAL A 494 7.86 -12.13 -1.51
N ASN A 495 6.58 -12.45 -1.34
CA ASN A 495 5.77 -11.98 -0.21
C ASN A 495 5.69 -10.45 -0.04
N ASN A 496 5.90 -9.66 -1.09
CA ASN A 496 5.71 -8.22 -1.03
C ASN A 496 4.24 -7.86 -1.29
N SER A 497 3.80 -6.73 -0.74
CA SER A 497 2.41 -6.30 -0.82
C SER A 497 2.27 -4.83 -1.21
N SER A 498 1.17 -4.48 -1.86
CA SER A 498 0.80 -3.10 -2.18
C SER A 498 -0.70 -2.88 -2.04
N ARG A 499 -1.11 -1.65 -1.68
CA ARG A 499 -2.53 -1.29 -1.54
C ARG A 499 -3.25 -1.24 -2.90
N SER A 500 -2.64 -0.61 -3.89
CA SER A 500 -3.27 -0.38 -5.20
C SER A 500 -2.29 -0.34 -6.39
N GLY A 501 -0.98 -0.27 -6.15
CA GLY A 501 0.05 -0.40 -7.20
C GLY A 501 0.61 -1.82 -7.32
N ALA A 502 1.75 -1.97 -7.98
CA ALA A 502 2.31 -3.31 -8.21
C ALA A 502 2.87 -3.92 -6.92
N SER A 503 2.58 -5.19 -6.64
CA SER A 503 3.02 -5.83 -5.39
C SER A 503 4.52 -6.16 -5.40
N ALA A 504 5.08 -6.57 -6.55
CA ALA A 504 6.51 -6.88 -6.67
C ALA A 504 7.32 -5.75 -7.33
N VAL A 505 7.05 -5.44 -8.60
CA VAL A 505 7.86 -4.49 -9.38
C VAL A 505 6.99 -3.47 -10.10
N ARG A 506 7.25 -2.20 -9.84
CA ARG A 506 6.68 -1.07 -10.55
C ARG A 506 7.74 -0.38 -11.42
N ALA A 507 7.65 -0.53 -12.74
CA ALA A 507 8.52 0.14 -13.71
C ALA A 507 7.74 1.25 -14.45
N HIS A 508 7.99 2.49 -14.08
CA HIS A 508 7.13 3.63 -14.43
C HIS A 508 7.66 4.43 -15.63
N GLY A 509 7.71 3.80 -16.81
CA GLY A 509 7.92 4.47 -18.11
C GLY A 509 9.33 4.33 -18.71
N GLY A 510 10.34 4.08 -17.89
CA GLY A 510 11.70 3.70 -18.28
C GLY A 510 11.83 2.20 -18.64
N SER A 511 13.05 1.69 -18.72
CA SER A 511 13.28 0.30 -19.14
C SER A 511 13.49 -0.67 -17.97
N LEU A 512 12.88 -1.85 -18.03
CA LEU A 512 13.14 -2.96 -17.11
C LEU A 512 13.83 -4.13 -17.85
N ASN A 513 14.90 -4.66 -17.27
CA ASN A 513 15.48 -5.94 -17.70
C ASN A 513 15.50 -6.92 -16.52
N MET A 514 14.93 -8.10 -16.71
CA MET A 514 14.96 -9.18 -15.72
C MET A 514 15.56 -10.45 -16.30
N VAL A 515 16.55 -11.02 -15.61
CA VAL A 515 17.22 -12.27 -15.96
C VAL A 515 17.32 -13.15 -14.72
N ASN A 516 16.93 -14.43 -14.78
CA ASN A 516 17.01 -15.33 -13.62
C ASN A 516 16.30 -14.77 -12.38
N VAL A 517 15.05 -14.36 -12.53
CA VAL A 517 14.28 -13.74 -11.45
C VAL A 517 13.09 -14.60 -11.06
N LEU A 518 12.89 -14.80 -9.76
CA LEU A 518 11.68 -15.38 -9.19
C LEU A 518 10.81 -14.29 -8.57
N ILE A 519 9.54 -14.20 -9.00
CA ILE A 519 8.52 -13.33 -8.45
C ILE A 519 7.33 -14.18 -7.98
N ALA A 520 7.15 -14.30 -6.67
CA ALA A 520 6.12 -15.20 -6.14
C ALA A 520 5.45 -14.76 -4.84
N HIS A 521 4.20 -15.17 -4.63
CA HIS A 521 3.41 -14.86 -3.42
C HIS A 521 3.30 -13.37 -3.11
N ASN A 522 3.34 -12.49 -4.13
CA ASN A 522 3.15 -11.06 -3.93
C ASN A 522 1.66 -10.69 -4.02
N HIS A 523 1.20 -9.86 -3.08
CA HIS A 523 -0.22 -9.61 -2.82
C HIS A 523 -0.63 -8.17 -3.16
N SER A 524 -1.60 -8.01 -4.06
CA SER A 524 -2.35 -6.78 -4.25
C SER A 524 -3.74 -7.10 -4.80
N PRO A 525 -4.84 -6.82 -4.06
CA PRO A 525 -6.18 -7.29 -4.41
C PRO A 525 -6.68 -6.89 -5.81
N GLU A 526 -6.24 -5.75 -6.33
CA GLU A 526 -6.73 -5.20 -7.61
C GLU A 526 -5.61 -4.85 -8.60
N ALA A 527 -4.36 -5.23 -8.31
CA ALA A 527 -3.20 -4.76 -9.07
C ALA A 527 -2.21 -5.89 -9.40
N PRO A 528 -1.39 -5.73 -10.45
CA PRO A 528 -0.46 -6.76 -10.91
C PRO A 528 0.72 -6.98 -9.96
N ALA A 529 1.37 -8.16 -10.02
CA ALA A 529 2.70 -8.33 -9.43
C ALA A 529 3.74 -7.44 -10.12
N VAL A 530 3.66 -7.30 -11.45
CA VAL A 530 4.59 -6.50 -12.24
C VAL A 530 3.82 -5.51 -13.11
N HIS A 531 4.05 -4.21 -12.95
CA HIS A 531 3.42 -3.17 -13.75
C HIS A 531 4.44 -2.34 -14.52
N LEU A 532 4.31 -2.38 -15.85
CA LEU A 532 5.24 -1.82 -16.82
C LEU A 532 4.56 -0.72 -17.66
N ASN A 533 5.11 0.49 -17.67
CA ASN A 533 4.72 1.54 -18.64
C ASN A 533 5.81 1.85 -19.67
N GLY A 534 6.97 1.18 -19.60
CA GLY A 534 8.06 1.35 -20.55
C GLY A 534 8.44 0.06 -21.27
N ALA A 535 9.62 0.03 -21.87
CA ALA A 535 10.15 -1.16 -22.53
C ALA A 535 10.61 -2.19 -21.50
N ALA A 536 10.33 -3.47 -21.73
CA ALA A 536 10.72 -4.52 -20.79
C ALA A 536 11.22 -5.79 -21.50
N THR A 537 12.22 -6.44 -20.89
CA THR A 537 12.69 -7.77 -21.29
C THR A 537 12.70 -8.70 -20.07
N LEU A 538 12.09 -9.87 -20.21
CA LEU A 538 12.04 -10.95 -19.23
C LEU A 538 12.68 -12.19 -19.85
N THR A 539 13.78 -12.67 -19.28
CA THR A 539 14.52 -13.84 -19.78
C THR A 539 14.76 -14.81 -18.63
N ASN A 540 14.30 -16.05 -18.74
CA ASN A 540 14.43 -17.03 -17.65
C ASN A 540 13.88 -16.47 -16.31
N VAL A 541 12.65 -15.94 -16.38
CA VAL A 541 11.94 -15.40 -15.21
C VAL A 541 10.78 -16.33 -14.85
N THR A 542 10.58 -16.60 -13.57
CA THR A 542 9.39 -17.28 -13.04
C THR A 542 8.51 -16.29 -12.28
N ILE A 543 7.28 -16.08 -12.74
CA ILE A 543 6.25 -15.27 -12.07
C ILE A 543 5.06 -16.17 -11.74
N ALA A 544 4.94 -16.59 -10.48
CA ALA A 544 3.95 -17.59 -10.09
C ALA A 544 3.35 -17.34 -8.71
N ASP A 545 2.12 -17.82 -8.49
CA ASP A 545 1.43 -17.74 -7.20
C ASP A 545 1.27 -16.29 -6.67
N ASN A 546 1.12 -15.30 -7.56
CA ASN A 546 0.75 -13.94 -7.20
C ASN A 546 -0.75 -13.70 -7.44
N ASP A 547 -1.33 -12.69 -6.80
CA ASP A 547 -2.74 -12.34 -7.06
C ASP A 547 -3.00 -12.02 -8.54
N SER A 548 -2.00 -11.50 -9.25
CA SER A 548 -2.05 -11.10 -10.65
C SER A 548 -0.65 -11.06 -11.24
N GLY A 549 -0.52 -11.29 -12.56
CA GLY A 549 0.77 -11.40 -13.25
C GLY A 549 1.33 -10.05 -13.74
N VAL A 550 1.55 -9.93 -15.05
CA VAL A 550 2.26 -8.79 -15.68
C VAL A 550 1.32 -7.86 -16.44
N LEU A 551 1.17 -6.61 -15.98
CA LEU A 551 0.47 -5.56 -16.74
C LEU A 551 1.46 -4.76 -17.57
N HIS A 552 1.26 -4.70 -18.88
CA HIS A 552 1.98 -3.80 -19.78
C HIS A 552 1.02 -2.75 -20.37
N ASN A 553 1.22 -1.50 -19.97
CA ASN A 553 0.40 -0.35 -20.39
C ASN A 553 1.30 0.87 -20.69
N PRO A 554 2.04 0.85 -21.79
CA PRO A 554 2.90 1.96 -22.17
C PRO A 554 2.11 3.09 -22.83
N VAL A 555 2.57 4.33 -22.68
CA VAL A 555 1.95 5.52 -23.31
C VAL A 555 2.21 5.57 -24.83
N GLU A 556 3.28 4.92 -25.28
CA GLU A 556 3.72 4.82 -26.68
C GLU A 556 3.99 3.35 -27.03
N PRO A 557 4.06 2.94 -28.32
CA PRO A 557 4.34 1.56 -28.69
C PRO A 557 5.76 1.15 -28.32
N LEU A 558 5.88 0.58 -27.12
CA LEU A 558 7.10 0.07 -26.53
C LEU A 558 7.04 -1.46 -26.42
N PRO A 559 8.18 -2.15 -26.54
CA PRO A 559 8.20 -3.61 -26.53
C PRO A 559 8.12 -4.19 -25.13
N LEU A 560 7.35 -5.26 -24.98
CA LEU A 560 7.53 -6.27 -23.93
C LEU A 560 8.03 -7.56 -24.58
N ILE A 561 9.21 -8.01 -24.21
CA ILE A 561 9.83 -9.24 -24.71
C ILE A 561 9.88 -10.26 -23.57
N VAL A 562 9.30 -11.43 -23.77
CA VAL A 562 9.28 -12.53 -22.79
C VAL A 562 9.86 -13.79 -23.43
N ARG A 563 10.94 -14.32 -22.85
CA ARG A 563 11.67 -15.47 -23.38
C ARG A 563 12.04 -16.46 -22.29
N ASN A 564 11.99 -17.75 -22.59
CA ASN A 564 12.39 -18.82 -21.68
C ASN A 564 11.77 -18.68 -20.28
N SER A 565 10.55 -18.14 -20.15
CA SER A 565 10.00 -17.73 -18.86
C SER A 565 8.75 -18.52 -18.49
N ILE A 566 8.44 -18.60 -17.20
CA ILE A 566 7.20 -19.18 -16.67
C ILE A 566 6.36 -18.05 -16.07
N ILE A 567 5.11 -17.90 -16.51
CA ILE A 567 4.11 -17.02 -15.87
C ILE A 567 2.83 -17.84 -15.66
N TYR A 568 2.64 -18.34 -14.45
CA TYR A 568 1.67 -19.42 -14.19
C TYR A 568 1.07 -19.36 -12.78
N ASN A 569 -0.18 -19.80 -12.61
CA ASN A 569 -0.92 -19.79 -11.35
C ASN A 569 -0.99 -18.39 -10.73
N ASN A 570 -1.30 -17.39 -11.55
CA ASN A 570 -1.63 -16.04 -11.08
C ASN A 570 -3.12 -15.79 -11.36
N GLY A 571 -3.75 -14.79 -10.73
CA GLY A 571 -5.15 -14.47 -11.07
C GLY A 571 -5.37 -14.21 -12.57
N TRP A 572 -4.36 -13.63 -13.24
CA TRP A 572 -4.20 -13.61 -14.69
C TRP A 572 -2.70 -13.52 -15.04
N ALA A 573 -2.27 -14.07 -16.18
CA ALA A 573 -0.84 -14.15 -16.54
C ALA A 573 -0.25 -12.85 -17.09
N ILE A 574 -0.77 -12.36 -18.22
CA ILE A 574 -0.32 -11.11 -18.85
C ILE A 574 -1.55 -10.32 -19.32
N ALA A 575 -1.63 -9.06 -18.91
CA ALA A 575 -2.62 -8.09 -19.38
C ALA A 575 -1.91 -6.99 -20.17
N VAL A 576 -2.50 -6.60 -21.31
CA VAL A 576 -1.89 -5.69 -22.26
C VAL A 576 -2.90 -4.65 -22.71
N GLU A 577 -2.55 -3.37 -22.53
CA GLU A 577 -3.39 -2.24 -22.94
C GLU A 577 -3.05 -1.76 -24.37
N PRO A 578 -3.97 -1.03 -25.06
CA PRO A 578 -3.78 -0.59 -26.44
C PRO A 578 -2.49 0.20 -26.67
N GLY A 579 -1.66 -0.27 -27.61
CA GLY A 579 -0.40 0.37 -27.99
C GLY A 579 0.83 -0.52 -27.81
N SER A 580 0.75 -1.53 -26.95
CA SER A 580 1.88 -2.43 -26.65
C SER A 580 2.30 -3.32 -27.82
N VAL A 581 3.61 -3.57 -27.94
CA VAL A 581 4.19 -4.55 -28.86
C VAL A 581 4.74 -5.70 -28.04
N VAL A 582 4.05 -6.84 -28.02
CA VAL A 582 4.43 -7.97 -27.17
C VAL A 582 4.99 -9.11 -28.01
N GLU A 583 6.21 -9.55 -27.68
CA GLU A 583 6.87 -10.72 -28.27
C GLU A 583 7.10 -11.75 -27.17
N VAL A 584 6.44 -12.90 -27.28
CA VAL A 584 6.62 -14.03 -26.36
C VAL A 584 7.17 -15.22 -27.15
N GLY A 585 8.19 -15.88 -26.63
CA GLY A 585 8.73 -17.10 -27.23
C GLY A 585 9.33 -18.04 -26.20
N PHE A 586 9.21 -19.35 -26.47
CA PHE A 586 9.77 -20.43 -25.65
C PHE A 586 9.44 -20.24 -24.16
N SER A 587 8.20 -19.85 -23.87
CA SER A 587 7.74 -19.53 -22.52
C SER A 587 6.49 -20.31 -22.17
N ASN A 588 6.31 -20.64 -20.89
CA ASN A 588 5.13 -21.29 -20.37
C ASN A 588 4.21 -20.24 -19.73
N ILE A 589 3.13 -19.88 -20.42
CA ILE A 589 2.23 -18.80 -19.99
C ILE A 589 0.80 -19.32 -19.89
N GLU A 590 0.23 -19.20 -18.69
CA GLU A 590 -1.14 -19.63 -18.40
C GLU A 590 -2.17 -18.92 -19.30
N ALA A 591 -3.21 -19.67 -19.70
CA ALA A 591 -4.23 -19.29 -20.68
C ALA A 591 -3.71 -19.16 -22.13
N GLY A 592 -2.45 -19.51 -22.38
CA GLY A 592 -1.85 -19.65 -23.70
C GLY A 592 -1.48 -18.32 -24.35
N TRP A 593 -0.22 -18.19 -24.76
CA TRP A 593 0.28 -17.02 -25.49
C TRP A 593 0.85 -17.37 -26.87
N PRO A 594 0.50 -16.62 -27.94
CA PRO A 594 1.02 -16.88 -29.27
C PRO A 594 2.53 -16.61 -29.34
N GLY A 595 3.25 -17.50 -30.01
CA GLY A 595 4.70 -17.37 -30.18
C GLY A 595 5.36 -18.71 -30.48
N PRO A 596 6.60 -18.71 -31.00
CA PRO A 596 7.34 -19.94 -31.23
C PRO A 596 7.68 -20.60 -29.89
N GLY A 597 7.46 -21.92 -29.78
CA GLY A 597 7.88 -22.70 -28.61
C GLY A 597 7.11 -22.43 -27.32
N ASN A 598 6.08 -21.57 -27.32
CA ASN A 598 5.28 -21.35 -26.11
C ASN A 598 4.41 -22.57 -25.78
N ILE A 599 4.23 -22.79 -24.48
CA ILE A 599 3.36 -23.83 -23.92
C ILE A 599 2.42 -23.22 -22.87
N ASP A 600 1.39 -23.97 -22.50
CA ASP A 600 0.44 -23.67 -21.42
C ASP A 600 0.17 -24.98 -20.68
N GLU A 601 1.10 -25.39 -19.84
CA GLU A 601 1.06 -26.65 -19.10
C GLU A 601 1.52 -26.41 -17.66
N PRO A 602 1.02 -27.18 -16.67
CA PRO A 602 1.45 -27.01 -15.28
C PRO A 602 2.98 -27.13 -15.13
N PRO A 603 3.68 -26.12 -14.56
CA PRO A 603 5.14 -26.15 -14.43
C PRO A 603 5.71 -27.26 -13.55
N MET A 604 4.88 -27.88 -12.70
CA MET A 604 5.30 -28.95 -11.77
C MET A 604 6.43 -28.53 -10.81
N PHE A 605 6.26 -27.40 -10.13
CA PHE A 605 7.18 -26.96 -9.07
C PHE A 605 7.28 -27.95 -7.92
N ARG A 606 8.41 -27.91 -7.22
CA ARG A 606 8.71 -28.86 -6.14
C ARG A 606 7.88 -28.62 -4.90
N ASP A 607 7.74 -27.40 -4.40
CA ASP A 607 6.87 -27.06 -3.27
C ASP A 607 6.68 -25.54 -3.18
N SER A 608 5.79 -24.99 -4.02
CA SER A 608 5.58 -23.54 -4.12
C SER A 608 5.05 -22.91 -2.84
N ASP A 609 4.34 -23.66 -1.98
CA ASP A 609 3.86 -23.19 -0.67
C ASP A 609 5.04 -22.87 0.28
N THR A 610 6.22 -23.45 0.02
CA THR A 610 7.45 -23.21 0.79
C THR A 610 8.49 -22.40 0.03
N LEU A 611 8.09 -21.76 -1.09
CA LEU A 611 8.96 -21.03 -2.03
C LEU A 611 10.00 -21.91 -2.75
N ASP A 612 9.77 -23.21 -2.87
CA ASP A 612 10.60 -24.14 -3.64
C ASP A 612 10.07 -24.26 -5.09
N TYR A 613 10.56 -23.38 -5.95
CA TYR A 613 10.18 -23.28 -7.37
C TYR A 613 11.07 -24.10 -8.31
N HIS A 614 11.91 -25.00 -7.79
CA HIS A 614 12.64 -25.94 -8.64
C HIS A 614 11.66 -26.83 -9.40
N LEU A 615 11.97 -27.12 -10.66
CA LEU A 615 11.17 -28.00 -11.50
C LEU A 615 11.31 -29.45 -11.02
N ARG A 616 10.20 -30.19 -10.98
CA ARG A 616 10.23 -31.63 -10.74
C ARG A 616 10.49 -32.37 -12.03
N TRP A 617 11.19 -33.51 -11.92
CA TRP A 617 11.36 -34.43 -13.06
C TRP A 617 10.02 -34.76 -13.74
N GLY A 618 10.00 -34.63 -15.05
CA GLY A 618 8.79 -34.78 -15.87
C GLY A 618 7.99 -33.49 -16.07
N SER A 619 8.45 -32.36 -15.52
CA SER A 619 7.90 -31.04 -15.86
C SER A 619 7.93 -30.79 -17.37
N PRO A 620 6.87 -30.21 -17.94
CA PRO A 620 6.84 -29.79 -19.35
C PRO A 620 7.77 -28.61 -19.65
N CYS A 621 8.30 -27.93 -18.63
CA CYS A 621 9.21 -26.80 -18.78
C CYS A 621 10.68 -27.22 -18.95
N ILE A 622 11.00 -28.49 -18.67
CA ILE A 622 12.37 -29.01 -18.76
C ILE A 622 12.79 -29.19 -20.22
N ASP A 623 13.97 -28.69 -20.59
CA ASP A 623 14.59 -28.79 -21.92
C ASP A 623 13.71 -28.26 -23.07
N THR A 624 12.86 -27.27 -22.79
CA THR A 624 11.91 -26.71 -23.78
C THR A 624 12.13 -25.23 -24.10
N GLY A 625 13.06 -24.58 -23.42
CA GLY A 625 13.51 -23.23 -23.72
C GLY A 625 14.37 -23.14 -24.98
N ALA A 626 15.04 -22.00 -25.15
CA ALA A 626 15.93 -21.74 -26.27
C ALA A 626 17.31 -21.25 -25.79
N ASN A 627 18.33 -22.07 -26.04
CA ASN A 627 19.72 -21.84 -25.60
C ASN A 627 20.33 -20.53 -26.11
N MET A 628 19.83 -19.98 -27.23
CA MET A 628 20.37 -18.75 -27.81
C MET A 628 20.06 -17.49 -27.00
N TRP A 629 19.08 -17.56 -26.09
CA TRP A 629 18.71 -16.45 -25.20
C TRP A 629 18.93 -16.77 -23.73
N ALA A 630 19.29 -18.01 -23.40
CA ALA A 630 19.51 -18.44 -22.03
C ALA A 630 20.82 -17.85 -21.47
N PRO A 631 20.84 -17.37 -20.22
CA PRO A 631 22.07 -17.11 -19.48
C PRO A 631 22.83 -18.42 -19.22
N ASP A 632 24.10 -18.32 -18.80
CA ASP A 632 24.99 -19.48 -18.57
C ASP A 632 24.78 -20.15 -17.20
N HIS A 633 23.88 -19.59 -16.37
CA HIS A 633 23.45 -20.14 -15.09
C HIS A 633 21.99 -19.80 -14.79
N ASP A 634 21.43 -20.43 -13.77
CA ASP A 634 20.09 -20.18 -13.22
C ASP A 634 20.14 -19.26 -11.99
N VAL A 635 19.00 -19.07 -11.30
CA VAL A 635 18.88 -18.11 -10.18
C VAL A 635 19.68 -18.52 -8.93
N GLU A 636 19.98 -19.81 -8.75
CA GLU A 636 20.85 -20.34 -7.70
C GLU A 636 22.33 -20.42 -8.11
N GLY A 637 22.64 -20.15 -9.38
CA GLY A 637 23.99 -20.18 -9.93
C GLY A 637 24.40 -21.54 -10.53
N ASP A 638 23.46 -22.45 -10.72
CA ASP A 638 23.69 -23.73 -11.36
C ASP A 638 23.87 -23.57 -12.87
N PRO A 639 24.76 -24.35 -13.53
CA PRO A 639 25.08 -24.14 -14.95
C PRO A 639 23.88 -24.36 -15.87
N ARG A 640 23.77 -23.57 -16.94
CA ARG A 640 22.75 -23.68 -17.99
C ARG A 640 23.38 -23.64 -19.40
N PRO A 641 22.89 -24.40 -20.41
CA PRO A 641 21.85 -25.42 -20.31
C PRO A 641 22.36 -26.78 -19.84
N LEU A 642 21.47 -27.56 -19.22
CA LEU A 642 21.66 -28.96 -18.85
C LEU A 642 20.73 -29.86 -19.66
N ASP A 643 20.94 -31.17 -19.58
CA ASP A 643 20.06 -32.19 -20.15
C ASP A 643 19.16 -32.71 -19.01
N GLY A 644 18.13 -31.94 -18.68
CA GLY A 644 17.27 -32.19 -17.53
C GLY A 644 16.34 -33.39 -17.72
N ASN A 645 15.99 -33.73 -18.97
CA ASN A 645 15.13 -34.85 -19.32
C ASN A 645 15.90 -36.17 -19.57
N GLY A 646 17.22 -36.09 -19.78
CA GLY A 646 18.11 -37.24 -19.97
C GLY A 646 18.09 -37.86 -21.36
N ASP A 647 17.70 -37.12 -22.40
CA ASP A 647 17.64 -37.59 -23.79
C ASP A 647 18.98 -37.48 -24.55
N GLY A 648 19.99 -36.85 -23.92
CA GLY A 648 21.32 -36.61 -24.47
C GLY A 648 21.48 -35.24 -25.13
N THR A 649 20.49 -34.35 -25.06
CA THR A 649 20.51 -33.00 -25.64
C THR A 649 20.28 -31.95 -24.56
N ALA A 650 21.30 -31.14 -24.26
CA ALA A 650 21.14 -30.05 -23.31
C ALA A 650 20.37 -28.87 -23.93
N VAL A 651 19.23 -28.52 -23.34
CA VAL A 651 18.40 -27.38 -23.72
C VAL A 651 18.01 -26.64 -22.44
N ALA A 652 18.02 -25.31 -22.47
CA ALA A 652 17.65 -24.54 -21.28
C ALA A 652 16.21 -24.83 -20.87
N ASP A 653 15.98 -24.88 -19.57
CA ASP A 653 14.64 -24.93 -19.00
C ASP A 653 13.94 -23.57 -19.19
N MET A 654 12.62 -23.60 -19.21
CA MET A 654 11.83 -22.38 -19.03
C MET A 654 11.77 -22.03 -17.55
N GLY A 655 11.86 -20.73 -17.25
CA GLY A 655 11.80 -20.21 -15.88
C GLY A 655 13.17 -19.87 -15.31
N ALA A 656 13.17 -19.53 -14.03
CA ALA A 656 14.34 -19.10 -13.29
C ALA A 656 15.30 -20.26 -12.98
N ASP A 657 14.76 -21.46 -12.69
CA ASP A 657 15.49 -22.69 -12.34
C ASP A 657 16.02 -23.43 -13.59
N GLU A 658 17.14 -24.14 -13.46
CA GLU A 658 17.61 -25.14 -14.40
C GLU A 658 17.74 -26.49 -13.69
N LEU A 659 17.01 -27.52 -14.13
CA LEU A 659 16.97 -28.78 -13.43
C LEU A 659 18.34 -29.49 -13.43
N LEU A 660 18.97 -29.50 -12.27
CA LEU A 660 20.10 -30.38 -11.98
C LEU A 660 19.63 -31.82 -11.72
N LEU A 661 19.98 -32.74 -12.63
CA LEU A 661 19.88 -34.18 -12.36
C LEU A 661 20.86 -34.60 -11.26
N GLN A 662 20.38 -34.71 -10.02
CA GLN A 662 21.13 -35.41 -8.97
C GLN A 662 21.25 -36.90 -9.31
N TYR A 663 22.36 -37.32 -9.92
CA TYR A 663 22.78 -38.71 -9.91
C TYR A 663 23.10 -39.11 -8.47
N ASN A 664 22.10 -39.63 -7.75
CA ASN A 664 22.31 -40.29 -6.47
C ASN A 664 23.30 -41.44 -6.68
N TRP A 665 24.57 -41.22 -6.34
CA TRP A 665 25.54 -42.27 -6.11
C TRP A 665 25.11 -43.04 -4.86
N MET A 666 24.14 -43.95 -4.98
CA MET A 666 24.02 -45.03 -4.00
C MET A 666 25.35 -45.78 -4.01
N PRO A 667 26.07 -45.88 -2.88
CA PRO A 667 27.22 -46.76 -2.82
C PRO A 667 26.70 -48.18 -3.08
N MET A 668 27.12 -48.80 -4.18
CA MET A 668 26.95 -50.22 -4.39
C MET A 668 27.61 -50.96 -3.22
N LEU A 669 26.79 -51.40 -2.27
CA LEU A 669 27.15 -52.46 -1.32
C LEU A 669 27.36 -53.75 -2.14
N LEU A 670 28.58 -53.93 -2.63
CA LEU A 670 29.06 -55.19 -3.17
C LEU A 670 29.04 -56.23 -2.05
N HIS A 671 27.98 -57.04 -2.00
CA HIS A 671 28.03 -58.33 -1.32
C HIS A 671 29.04 -59.23 -2.05
N ARG A 672 30.14 -59.54 -1.37
CA ARG A 672 30.86 -60.81 -1.51
C ARG A 672 31.17 -61.37 -0.14
#